data_AF-V4JJ95-F1
#
_entry.id   AF-V4JJ95-F1
#
_cell.length_a   1.000
_cell.length_b   1.000
_cell.length_c   1.000
_cell.angle_alpha   90.00
_cell.angle_beta   90.00
_cell.angle_gamma   90.00
#
_symmetry.space_group_name_H-M   'P 1'
#
loop_
_entity.id
_entity.type
_entity.pdbx_description
1 polymer ?
#
loop_
_entity_poly.entity_id
_entity_poly.type
_entity_poly.pdbx_seq_one_letter_code
_entity_poly.pdbx_strand_id
1 'polypeptide(L)'
;MMPDAIDLYALLPEVYRREDARRGYPLKALLSIISEQATVVKEDIDRLWDNFFVETADDWVLPYLGDLIGNIPIHAVVRGRRADIAKTISYRLRKGTLPMLEELARDVTGWSVHAVAFFDMLTWTQNTNHLRRNVGTLPVRDIDRCDRVHTAFDAASHTLDIRPFAPAAGWHHIPKVGFFIWRLSSYELRDVQPRPADENSFGYLFNPLGIRQHLFHSPVAESDDTGLASEIHIAQPIRRIAFHAAPETYFGDDKSVGIRIDNTAQTATDIVCMDLSQWRQRTDGKIGVDIINGRLSLPPALVGEDIAVSLHYGFSADVGGGTYERRDDPTVRDPQKWALTNPDEPGLVLQVPGDHDTLQAALTAWNPEDHPRLLIQIVDSRTYTETLTFNQNTFNRENVQIIVQAENKQRPMIIGDLIVPDTDNPARLSLKGLLIEGQIQVATPEDLTVNTGLDLLEVMHSTLVPGILLSENASPLQPETPSIVVAADNDRLDVMVDHSIVGPLRLPPDTRSLRIYDSIVDNLAAIEMGQVYPALASGDLNLTDAEAAVGKPLTVRIGNETHTVSLTDTPTSLDEIASGLQMALRSAPGATRAFTEAPVLRLNGIPRAIILQNTQRRIRIEDGEAAGLLGVNPANASDLSVFVGATVGDFGILTQPPQLTVFKETVSDDSLGMETFTVALSAVPADGNTAASDLETLLRARAELGTNTFVRFDQGHLVVYSMQDGVTLRFAATGTDPLGVVVLGLLSTLPAIGYDAVGILPAPECYIENSTIMGAVSVRAMQTASNSIFTDTVTVQRQQIGCVRFSYVPPASVTPRRFRCEPDRAMDAAVQNGMDDFESLIARQEAGRRVRPQFTTRRYGLPAYVQLSQDCAREIRTGADNAAEMGVFNRLMRPQREANLRIRFQEYLPFGLEYGLIYVN
;
A
#
# COMPACT_ATOMS: atom_id res chain seq x y z
N MET A 1 16.17 -56.20 -14.46
CA MET A 1 17.15 -55.13 -14.74
C MET A 1 18.09 -55.68 -15.80
N MET A 2 17.84 -55.36 -17.07
CA MET A 2 18.79 -55.70 -18.15
C MET A 2 20.05 -54.85 -17.94
N PRO A 3 21.28 -55.38 -18.13
CA PRO A 3 22.48 -54.56 -18.03
C PRO A 3 22.49 -53.45 -19.08
N ASP A 4 23.00 -52.27 -18.73
CA ASP A 4 23.05 -51.07 -19.60
C ASP A 4 23.85 -51.27 -20.89
N ALA A 5 24.72 -52.28 -20.96
CA ALA A 5 25.49 -52.63 -22.14
C ALA A 5 25.07 -54.00 -22.69
N ILE A 6 24.77 -54.09 -23.99
CA ILE A 6 24.50 -55.36 -24.67
C ILE A 6 25.83 -56.06 -24.95
N ASP A 7 26.21 -57.06 -24.16
CA ASP A 7 27.35 -57.93 -24.47
C ASP A 7 26.90 -59.13 -25.34
N LEU A 8 27.03 -58.98 -26.67
CA LEU A 8 26.68 -60.06 -27.61
C LEU A 8 27.57 -61.30 -27.48
N TYR A 9 28.81 -61.14 -27.00
CA TYR A 9 29.71 -62.28 -26.79
C TYR A 9 29.23 -63.13 -25.61
N ALA A 10 28.74 -62.50 -24.54
CA ALA A 10 28.18 -63.21 -23.39
C ALA A 10 26.91 -64.03 -23.73
N LEU A 11 26.14 -63.60 -24.72
CA LEU A 11 24.94 -64.29 -25.19
C LEU A 11 25.25 -65.54 -26.04
N LEU A 12 26.49 -65.73 -26.50
CA LEU A 12 26.86 -66.91 -27.28
C LEU A 12 26.94 -68.19 -26.41
N PRO A 13 26.54 -69.36 -26.96
CA PRO A 13 26.76 -70.64 -26.32
C PRO A 13 28.24 -70.85 -25.97
N GLU A 14 28.49 -71.46 -24.80
CA GLU A 14 29.83 -71.60 -24.24
C GLU A 14 30.81 -72.33 -25.17
N VAL A 15 30.31 -73.24 -26.02
CA VAL A 15 31.10 -73.99 -27.01
C VAL A 15 31.84 -73.05 -27.96
N TYR A 16 31.18 -71.99 -28.45
CA TYR A 16 31.80 -71.01 -29.36
C TYR A 16 32.77 -70.08 -28.64
N ARG A 17 32.46 -69.71 -27.39
CA ARG A 17 33.37 -68.89 -26.56
C ARG A 17 34.66 -69.63 -26.22
N ARG A 18 34.58 -70.93 -25.93
CA ARG A 18 35.76 -71.78 -25.68
C ARG A 18 36.63 -71.94 -26.92
N GLU A 19 36.03 -72.12 -28.10
CA GLU A 19 36.77 -72.23 -29.36
C GLU A 19 37.42 -70.90 -29.76
N ASP A 20 36.74 -69.78 -29.54
CA ASP A 20 37.30 -68.44 -29.78
C ASP A 20 38.47 -68.11 -28.84
N ALA A 21 38.37 -68.50 -27.56
CA ALA A 21 39.46 -68.36 -26.59
C ALA A 21 40.73 -69.12 -27.03
N ARG A 22 40.59 -70.31 -27.63
CA ARG A 22 41.73 -71.07 -28.19
C ARG A 22 42.39 -70.37 -29.38
N ARG A 23 41.66 -69.51 -30.10
CA ARG A 23 42.14 -68.78 -31.29
C ARG A 23 42.56 -67.34 -30.99
N GLY A 24 42.61 -66.95 -29.71
CA GLY A 24 43.05 -65.62 -29.30
C GLY A 24 41.97 -64.54 -29.33
N TYR A 25 40.69 -64.91 -29.16
CA TYR A 25 39.54 -63.99 -29.07
C TYR A 25 39.18 -63.12 -30.31
N PRO A 26 39.43 -63.54 -31.57
CA PRO A 26 39.04 -62.73 -32.74
C PRO A 26 37.52 -62.49 -32.84
N LEU A 27 36.69 -63.46 -32.44
CA LEU A 27 35.22 -63.31 -32.45
C LEU A 27 34.76 -62.35 -31.35
N LYS A 28 35.37 -62.39 -30.16
CA LYS A 28 35.12 -61.41 -29.10
C LYS A 28 35.45 -59.99 -29.54
N ALA A 29 36.58 -59.78 -30.22
CA ALA A 29 36.97 -58.45 -30.71
C ALA A 29 35.96 -57.91 -31.73
N LEU A 30 35.52 -58.74 -32.69
CA LEU A 30 34.49 -58.36 -33.66
C LEU A 30 33.15 -58.07 -32.97
N LEU A 31 32.69 -58.96 -32.08
CA LEU A 31 31.43 -58.80 -31.38
C LEU A 31 31.43 -57.63 -30.40
N SER A 32 32.59 -57.22 -29.87
CA SER A 32 32.72 -56.01 -29.05
C SER A 32 32.36 -54.75 -29.86
N ILE A 33 32.88 -54.62 -31.08
CA ILE A 33 32.56 -53.49 -31.97
C ILE A 33 31.07 -53.49 -32.34
N ILE A 34 30.51 -54.68 -32.61
CA ILE A 34 29.06 -54.81 -32.90
C ILE A 34 28.22 -54.49 -31.65
N SER A 35 28.69 -54.88 -30.47
CA SER A 35 28.03 -54.60 -29.18
C SER A 35 27.98 -53.10 -28.88
N GLU A 36 29.03 -52.34 -29.23
CA GLU A 36 29.02 -50.87 -29.13
C GLU A 36 27.90 -50.26 -29.98
N GLN A 37 27.79 -50.66 -31.26
CA GLN A 37 26.72 -50.17 -32.14
C GLN A 37 25.33 -50.65 -31.70
N ALA A 38 25.22 -51.89 -31.22
CA ALA A 38 23.96 -52.42 -30.67
C ALA A 38 23.52 -51.64 -29.43
N THR A 39 24.47 -51.20 -28.59
CA THR A 39 24.19 -50.37 -27.41
C THR A 39 23.69 -48.99 -27.84
N VAL A 40 24.31 -48.34 -28.83
CA VAL A 40 23.80 -47.07 -29.39
C VAL A 40 22.36 -47.20 -29.91
N VAL A 41 22.06 -48.28 -30.63
CA VAL A 41 20.68 -48.53 -31.12
C VAL A 41 19.72 -48.79 -29.97
N LYS A 42 20.15 -49.53 -28.94
CA LYS A 42 19.32 -49.76 -27.75
C LYS A 42 19.05 -48.46 -26.99
N GLU A 43 20.06 -47.63 -26.77
CA GLU A 43 19.92 -46.32 -26.13
C GLU A 43 18.96 -45.42 -26.93
N ASP A 44 19.03 -45.44 -28.26
CA ASP A 44 18.09 -44.70 -29.09
C ASP A 44 16.65 -45.24 -28.97
N ILE A 45 16.47 -46.57 -28.91
CA ILE A 45 15.16 -47.20 -28.66
C ILE A 45 14.63 -46.86 -27.28
N ASP A 46 15.46 -46.94 -26.24
CA ASP A 46 15.08 -46.62 -24.87
C ASP A 46 14.70 -45.13 -24.77
N ARG A 47 15.49 -44.23 -25.40
CA ARG A 47 15.15 -42.81 -25.52
C ARG A 47 13.85 -42.57 -26.29
N LEU A 48 13.57 -43.32 -27.34
CA LEU A 48 12.28 -43.26 -28.04
C LEU A 48 11.10 -43.70 -27.15
N TRP A 49 11.32 -44.70 -26.28
CA TRP A 49 10.33 -45.09 -25.27
C TRP A 49 10.13 -44.02 -24.21
N ASP A 50 11.22 -43.43 -23.72
CA ASP A 50 11.18 -42.33 -22.76
C ASP A 50 10.45 -41.12 -23.34
N ASN A 51 10.58 -40.89 -24.65
CA ASN A 51 9.88 -39.84 -25.40
C ASN A 51 8.35 -40.00 -25.49
N PHE A 52 7.78 -41.13 -25.07
CA PHE A 52 6.33 -41.28 -24.92
C PHE A 52 5.77 -40.70 -23.62
N PHE A 53 6.59 -40.55 -22.58
CA PHE A 53 6.14 -40.08 -21.26
C PHE A 53 6.65 -38.68 -20.99
N VAL A 54 5.78 -37.78 -20.55
CA VAL A 54 6.12 -36.38 -20.32
C VAL A 54 7.20 -36.22 -19.25
N GLU A 55 7.32 -37.15 -18.31
CA GLU A 55 8.29 -37.14 -17.22
C GLU A 55 9.72 -37.43 -17.71
N THR A 56 9.87 -38.28 -18.73
CA THR A 56 11.16 -38.78 -19.22
C THR A 56 11.53 -38.29 -20.62
N ALA A 57 10.57 -37.75 -21.37
CA ALA A 57 10.79 -37.30 -22.75
C ALA A 57 11.85 -36.21 -22.85
N ASP A 58 12.56 -36.12 -23.97
CA ASP A 58 13.44 -35.01 -24.29
C ASP A 58 12.64 -33.71 -24.48
N ASP A 59 13.25 -32.55 -24.18
CA ASP A 59 12.59 -31.25 -24.27
C ASP A 59 12.09 -30.88 -25.68
N TRP A 60 12.70 -31.45 -26.72
CA TRP A 60 12.27 -31.24 -28.12
C TRP A 60 10.96 -31.97 -28.46
N VAL A 61 10.60 -33.04 -27.72
CA VAL A 61 9.38 -33.82 -27.92
C VAL A 61 8.17 -33.19 -27.24
N LEU A 62 8.41 -32.43 -26.15
CA LEU A 62 7.36 -31.80 -25.36
C LEU A 62 6.34 -30.99 -26.19
N PRO A 63 6.73 -30.16 -27.19
CA PRO A 63 5.75 -29.45 -28.01
C PRO A 63 4.79 -30.39 -28.74
N TYR A 64 5.26 -31.53 -29.24
CA TYR A 64 4.43 -32.52 -29.94
C TYR A 64 3.46 -33.23 -28.99
N LEU A 65 3.91 -33.59 -27.78
CA LEU A 65 3.04 -34.13 -26.74
C LEU A 65 1.97 -33.11 -26.34
N GLY A 66 2.37 -31.84 -26.21
CA GLY A 66 1.46 -30.72 -25.97
C GLY A 66 0.40 -30.59 -27.06
N ASP A 67 0.79 -30.59 -28.33
CA ASP A 67 -0.13 -30.49 -29.47
C ASP A 67 -1.10 -31.69 -29.54
N LEU A 68 -0.62 -32.90 -29.25
CA LEU A 68 -1.44 -34.12 -29.23
C LEU A 68 -2.58 -34.03 -28.22
N ILE A 69 -2.30 -33.46 -27.04
CA ILE A 69 -3.31 -33.22 -26.01
C ILE A 69 -3.97 -31.86 -26.17
N GLY A 70 -3.74 -31.10 -27.26
CA GLY A 70 -4.29 -29.77 -27.44
C GLY A 70 -3.99 -28.84 -26.25
N ASN A 71 -2.79 -28.93 -25.68
CA ASN A 71 -2.35 -28.05 -24.61
C ASN A 71 -2.19 -26.65 -25.18
N ILE A 72 -2.96 -25.70 -24.67
CA ILE A 72 -2.81 -24.29 -24.98
C ILE A 72 -2.02 -23.69 -23.81
N PRO A 73 -0.70 -23.49 -23.93
CA PRO A 73 0.09 -22.97 -22.83
C PRO A 73 -0.39 -21.56 -22.50
N ILE A 74 -0.73 -21.31 -21.24
CA ILE A 74 -1.06 -19.97 -20.77
C ILE A 74 0.25 -19.27 -20.46
N HIS A 75 0.42 -18.06 -21.01
CA HIS A 75 1.69 -17.30 -21.05
C HIS A 75 2.25 -16.85 -19.68
N ALA A 76 1.72 -17.35 -18.56
CA ALA A 76 2.06 -16.93 -17.20
C ALA A 76 2.53 -18.08 -16.27
N VAL A 77 2.70 -19.31 -16.76
CA VAL A 77 3.12 -20.42 -15.90
C VAL A 77 4.66 -20.50 -15.84
N VAL A 78 5.20 -20.10 -14.69
CA VAL A 78 6.64 -20.15 -14.30
C VAL A 78 7.19 -21.59 -14.27
N ARG A 79 6.31 -22.60 -14.23
CA ARG A 79 6.68 -24.02 -14.24
C ARG A 79 6.83 -24.46 -15.69
N GLY A 80 8.06 -24.68 -16.15
CA GLY A 80 8.40 -24.97 -17.55
C GLY A 80 7.50 -26.00 -18.27
N ARG A 81 7.56 -26.00 -19.61
CA ARG A 81 6.61 -26.70 -20.52
C ARG A 81 6.24 -28.14 -20.11
N ARG A 82 7.17 -28.91 -19.56
CA ARG A 82 6.92 -30.28 -19.08
C ARG A 82 5.83 -30.36 -18.02
N ALA A 83 5.89 -29.49 -17.01
CA ALA A 83 4.94 -29.49 -15.90
C ALA A 83 3.54 -29.09 -16.38
N ASP A 84 3.44 -28.12 -17.29
CA ASP A 84 2.18 -27.67 -17.89
C ASP A 84 1.50 -28.80 -18.67
N ILE A 85 2.26 -29.52 -19.51
CA ILE A 85 1.75 -30.68 -20.25
C ILE A 85 1.29 -31.79 -19.29
N ALA A 86 2.11 -32.13 -18.29
CA ALA A 86 1.77 -33.16 -17.30
C ALA A 86 0.48 -32.82 -16.52
N LYS A 87 0.33 -31.56 -16.10
CA LYS A 87 -0.89 -31.08 -15.44
C LYS A 87 -2.10 -31.16 -16.37
N THR A 88 -1.97 -30.75 -17.63
CA THR A 88 -3.06 -30.86 -18.62
C THR A 88 -3.52 -32.32 -18.82
N ILE A 89 -2.59 -33.29 -18.89
CA ILE A 89 -2.94 -34.73 -18.91
C ILE A 89 -3.73 -35.10 -17.65
N SER A 90 -3.24 -34.71 -16.49
CA SER A 90 -3.86 -35.00 -15.19
C SER A 90 -5.29 -34.42 -15.07
N TYR A 91 -5.51 -33.19 -15.55
CA TYR A 91 -6.84 -32.57 -15.59
C TYR A 91 -7.81 -33.34 -16.48
N ARG A 92 -7.35 -33.81 -17.63
CA ARG A 92 -8.19 -34.54 -18.59
C ARG A 92 -8.59 -35.92 -18.06
N LEU A 93 -7.70 -36.61 -17.36
CA LEU A 93 -8.01 -37.88 -16.73
C LEU A 93 -9.06 -37.75 -15.61
N ARG A 94 -9.09 -36.60 -14.93
CA ARG A 94 -10.02 -36.30 -13.81
C ARG A 94 -11.10 -35.29 -14.20
N LYS A 95 -11.42 -35.19 -15.50
CA LYS A 95 -12.31 -34.16 -16.04
C LYS A 95 -13.69 -34.17 -15.37
N GLY A 96 -14.12 -32.98 -14.93
CA GLY A 96 -15.45 -32.77 -14.34
C GLY A 96 -15.56 -33.16 -12.86
N THR A 97 -14.48 -33.59 -12.21
CA THR A 97 -14.46 -33.83 -10.76
C THR A 97 -14.21 -32.53 -10.00
N LEU A 98 -14.83 -32.38 -8.81
CA LEU A 98 -14.71 -31.17 -8.00
C LEU A 98 -13.26 -30.91 -7.53
N PRO A 99 -12.48 -31.91 -7.04
CA PRO A 99 -11.06 -31.72 -6.69
C PRO A 99 -10.21 -31.23 -7.86
N MET A 100 -10.40 -31.79 -9.06
CA MET A 100 -9.67 -31.33 -10.24
C MET A 100 -10.02 -29.87 -10.58
N LEU A 101 -11.29 -29.48 -10.50
CA LEU A 101 -11.69 -28.09 -10.77
C LEU A 101 -11.10 -27.10 -9.75
N GLU A 102 -10.98 -27.50 -8.48
CA GLU A 102 -10.30 -26.70 -7.45
C GLU A 102 -8.80 -26.56 -7.75
N GLU A 103 -8.13 -27.68 -8.06
CA GLU A 103 -6.72 -27.72 -8.45
C GLU A 103 -6.45 -26.86 -9.69
N LEU A 104 -7.28 -26.99 -10.73
CA LEU A 104 -7.24 -26.16 -11.94
C LEU A 104 -7.38 -24.68 -11.60
N ALA A 105 -8.30 -24.32 -10.71
CA ALA A 105 -8.50 -22.93 -10.31
C ALA A 105 -7.26 -22.37 -9.58
N ARG A 106 -6.67 -23.17 -8.69
CA ARG A 106 -5.44 -22.83 -7.96
C ARG A 106 -4.25 -22.67 -8.92
N ASP A 107 -4.05 -23.60 -9.85
CA ASP A 107 -2.93 -23.57 -10.79
C ASP A 107 -3.04 -22.44 -11.83
N VAL A 108 -4.25 -22.12 -12.30
CA VAL A 108 -4.47 -21.03 -13.27
C VAL A 108 -4.34 -19.64 -12.63
N THR A 109 -4.83 -19.49 -11.40
CA THR A 109 -4.86 -18.17 -10.73
C THR A 109 -3.69 -17.93 -9.79
N GLY A 110 -3.04 -18.98 -9.29
CA GLY A 110 -2.09 -18.90 -8.18
C GLY A 110 -2.73 -18.49 -6.85
N TRP A 111 -4.05 -18.45 -6.74
CA TRP A 111 -4.77 -18.11 -5.50
C TRP A 111 -5.11 -19.36 -4.70
N SER A 112 -5.32 -19.17 -3.40
CA SER A 112 -5.96 -20.20 -2.58
C SER A 112 -7.43 -20.30 -2.99
N VAL A 113 -7.90 -21.53 -3.27
CA VAL A 113 -9.27 -21.78 -3.75
C VAL A 113 -9.87 -22.95 -2.99
N HIS A 114 -11.15 -22.83 -2.64
CA HIS A 114 -11.96 -23.94 -2.15
C HIS A 114 -13.22 -24.10 -3.00
N ALA A 115 -13.45 -25.30 -3.53
CA ALA A 115 -14.59 -25.60 -4.38
C ALA A 115 -15.71 -26.30 -3.59
N VAL A 116 -16.94 -25.80 -3.72
CA VAL A 116 -18.11 -26.31 -3.02
C VAL A 116 -19.20 -26.66 -4.03
N ALA A 117 -19.64 -27.92 -4.01
CA ALA A 117 -20.83 -28.35 -4.70
C ALA A 117 -22.07 -28.09 -3.83
N PHE A 118 -22.81 -27.01 -4.11
CA PHE A 118 -23.88 -26.57 -3.22
C PHE A 118 -25.06 -27.54 -3.12
N PHE A 119 -25.21 -28.46 -4.09
CA PHE A 119 -26.25 -29.48 -4.04
C PHE A 119 -26.08 -30.46 -2.86
N ASP A 120 -24.85 -30.64 -2.36
CA ASP A 120 -24.55 -31.49 -1.20
C ASP A 120 -24.99 -30.83 0.13
N MET A 121 -25.15 -29.51 0.12
CA MET A 121 -25.60 -28.72 1.25
C MET A 121 -27.11 -28.47 1.25
N LEU A 122 -27.86 -28.95 0.25
CA LEU A 122 -29.31 -28.75 0.21
C LEU A 122 -30.03 -29.64 1.22
N THR A 123 -31.11 -29.13 1.79
CA THR A 123 -32.04 -29.93 2.60
C THR A 123 -32.98 -30.73 1.69
N TRP A 124 -33.11 -32.05 1.93
CA TRP A 124 -33.95 -32.95 1.13
C TRP A 124 -34.92 -33.75 1.99
N THR A 125 -36.12 -34.01 1.47
CA THR A 125 -36.95 -35.13 1.93
C THR A 125 -36.36 -36.43 1.36
N GLN A 126 -35.86 -37.31 2.23
CA GLN A 126 -35.07 -38.46 1.81
C GLN A 126 -35.92 -39.66 1.42
N ASN A 127 -35.51 -40.35 0.35
CA ASN A 127 -36.00 -41.69 0.03
C ASN A 127 -35.29 -42.71 0.94
N THR A 128 -36.05 -43.61 1.56
CA THR A 128 -35.51 -44.65 2.46
C THR A 128 -34.56 -45.63 1.76
N ASN A 129 -34.63 -45.75 0.43
CA ASN A 129 -33.71 -46.58 -0.36
C ASN A 129 -32.35 -45.89 -0.63
N HIS A 130 -32.23 -44.58 -0.42
CA HIS A 130 -31.00 -43.82 -0.66
C HIS A 130 -30.81 -42.75 0.42
N LEU A 131 -30.49 -43.20 1.63
CA LEU A 131 -30.26 -42.34 2.78
C LEU A 131 -28.91 -41.60 2.65
N ARG A 132 -28.97 -40.28 2.81
CA ARG A 132 -27.77 -39.44 2.92
C ARG A 132 -27.58 -39.06 4.39
N ARG A 133 -26.43 -39.37 4.98
CA ARG A 133 -26.23 -39.29 6.43
C ARG A 133 -26.03 -37.85 6.97
N ASN A 134 -25.80 -36.87 6.11
CA ASN A 134 -25.44 -35.49 6.47
C ASN A 134 -26.47 -34.43 6.01
N VAL A 135 -27.76 -34.77 5.94
CA VAL A 135 -28.78 -33.86 5.40
C VAL A 135 -29.84 -33.55 6.44
N GLY A 136 -29.99 -32.28 6.81
CA GLY A 136 -31.17 -31.76 7.51
C GLY A 136 -31.01 -31.41 9.00
N THR A 137 -29.84 -31.61 9.62
CA THR A 137 -29.61 -31.19 11.02
C THR A 137 -28.16 -30.75 11.26
N LEU A 138 -27.97 -29.59 11.91
CA LEU A 138 -26.66 -29.09 12.37
C LEU A 138 -26.44 -29.47 13.85
N PRO A 139 -25.34 -30.14 14.22
CA PRO A 139 -25.04 -30.47 15.61
C PRO A 139 -24.62 -29.22 16.40
N VAL A 140 -25.56 -28.59 17.12
CA VAL A 140 -25.32 -27.34 17.89
C VAL A 140 -24.29 -27.48 19.03
N ARG A 141 -23.96 -28.72 19.42
CA ARG A 141 -22.90 -29.00 20.42
C ARG A 141 -21.49 -28.92 19.84
N ASP A 142 -21.37 -29.00 18.52
CA ASP A 142 -20.12 -28.85 17.81
C ASP A 142 -19.96 -27.37 17.44
N ILE A 143 -19.35 -26.61 18.35
CA ILE A 143 -19.22 -25.16 18.23
C ILE A 143 -18.35 -24.82 17.00
N ASP A 144 -17.36 -25.64 16.66
CA ASP A 144 -16.51 -25.43 15.48
C ASP A 144 -17.32 -25.52 14.17
N ARG A 145 -18.20 -26.52 14.06
CA ARG A 145 -19.11 -26.62 12.90
C ARG A 145 -20.14 -25.49 12.86
N CYS A 146 -20.62 -25.03 14.01
CA CYS A 146 -21.52 -23.87 14.07
C CYS A 146 -20.83 -22.57 13.65
N ASP A 147 -19.54 -22.42 13.99
CA ASP A 147 -18.75 -21.25 13.64
C ASP A 147 -18.39 -21.17 12.14
N ARG A 148 -18.52 -22.29 11.40
CA ARG A 148 -18.32 -22.34 9.94
C ARG A 148 -19.56 -21.99 9.11
N VAL A 149 -20.73 -21.80 9.73
CA VAL A 149 -21.97 -21.54 8.98
C VAL A 149 -21.84 -20.22 8.19
N HIS A 150 -22.30 -20.22 6.93
CA HIS A 150 -22.14 -19.10 5.98
C HIS A 150 -20.70 -18.75 5.58
N THR A 151 -19.72 -19.59 5.93
CA THR A 151 -18.33 -19.47 5.43
C THR A 151 -18.10 -20.37 4.22
N ALA A 152 -16.90 -20.32 3.64
CA ALA A 152 -16.49 -21.25 2.58
C ALA A 152 -16.53 -22.72 3.02
N PHE A 153 -16.35 -23.01 4.31
CA PHE A 153 -16.30 -24.36 4.88
C PHE A 153 -17.60 -24.73 5.59
N ASP A 154 -18.70 -24.08 5.21
CA ASP A 154 -20.02 -24.35 5.76
C ASP A 154 -20.44 -25.80 5.51
N ALA A 155 -20.94 -26.44 6.56
CA ALA A 155 -21.43 -27.81 6.54
C ALA A 155 -22.90 -27.92 6.98
N ALA A 156 -23.60 -26.79 7.15
CA ALA A 156 -25.02 -26.73 7.43
C ALA A 156 -25.84 -27.04 6.17
N SER A 157 -27.04 -27.57 6.40
CA SER A 157 -28.01 -27.76 5.33
C SER A 157 -28.82 -26.48 5.10
N HIS A 158 -28.95 -26.06 3.84
CA HIS A 158 -29.68 -24.87 3.41
C HIS A 158 -30.91 -25.22 2.58
N THR A 159 -31.82 -24.26 2.45
CA THR A 159 -32.94 -24.36 1.50
C THR A 159 -32.50 -23.97 0.09
N LEU A 160 -33.30 -24.34 -0.89
CA LEU A 160 -33.07 -24.02 -2.30
C LEU A 160 -33.11 -22.51 -2.55
N ASP A 161 -32.08 -21.97 -3.21
CA ASP A 161 -31.96 -20.59 -3.65
C ASP A 161 -31.92 -20.49 -5.19
N ILE A 162 -33.06 -20.08 -5.76
CA ILE A 162 -33.27 -19.97 -7.22
C ILE A 162 -32.74 -18.67 -7.84
N ARG A 163 -32.23 -17.73 -7.03
CA ARG A 163 -31.70 -16.44 -7.54
C ARG A 163 -30.44 -16.68 -8.40
N PRO A 164 -30.10 -15.79 -9.35
CA PRO A 164 -28.81 -15.85 -10.05
C PRO A 164 -27.63 -15.83 -9.06
N PHE A 165 -26.49 -16.39 -9.48
CA PHE A 165 -25.28 -16.38 -8.66
C PHE A 165 -24.88 -14.92 -8.35
N ALA A 166 -24.81 -14.58 -7.07
CA ALA A 166 -24.39 -13.27 -6.60
C ALA A 166 -23.35 -13.41 -5.48
N PRO A 167 -22.55 -12.36 -5.18
CA PRO A 167 -21.50 -12.45 -4.17
C PRO A 167 -21.96 -12.82 -2.76
N ALA A 168 -23.23 -12.63 -2.40
CA ALA A 168 -23.78 -12.91 -1.06
C ALA A 168 -25.10 -13.71 -1.09
N ALA A 169 -25.54 -14.18 -2.26
CA ALA A 169 -26.84 -14.84 -2.43
C ALA A 169 -26.87 -15.69 -3.71
N GLY A 170 -27.89 -16.54 -3.85
CA GLY A 170 -28.07 -17.34 -5.05
C GLY A 170 -27.06 -18.49 -5.14
N TRP A 171 -26.58 -19.01 -4.02
CA TRP A 171 -25.57 -20.07 -4.01
C TRP A 171 -26.19 -21.47 -4.04
N HIS A 172 -27.15 -21.72 -3.16
CA HIS A 172 -27.64 -23.05 -2.83
C HIS A 172 -28.61 -23.61 -3.89
N HIS A 173 -28.11 -24.23 -4.96
CA HIS A 173 -28.92 -24.86 -6.00
C HIS A 173 -28.21 -26.09 -6.60
N ILE A 174 -28.97 -27.02 -7.20
CA ILE A 174 -28.46 -28.28 -7.76
C ILE A 174 -27.36 -28.07 -8.82
N PRO A 175 -27.52 -27.21 -9.85
CA PRO A 175 -26.49 -27.02 -10.86
C PRO A 175 -25.32 -26.16 -10.38
N LYS A 176 -25.33 -25.60 -9.16
CA LYS A 176 -24.37 -24.57 -8.77
C LYS A 176 -23.15 -25.13 -8.05
N VAL A 177 -21.99 -24.70 -8.53
CA VAL A 177 -20.68 -24.93 -7.92
C VAL A 177 -20.07 -23.57 -7.56
N GLY A 178 -19.72 -23.38 -6.30
CA GLY A 178 -19.04 -22.20 -5.81
C GLY A 178 -17.54 -22.41 -5.74
N PHE A 179 -16.77 -21.41 -6.17
CA PHE A 179 -15.32 -21.36 -5.96
C PHE A 179 -15.02 -20.17 -5.06
N PHE A 180 -14.71 -20.46 -3.79
CA PHE A 180 -14.25 -19.46 -2.83
C PHE A 180 -12.78 -19.16 -3.10
N ILE A 181 -12.44 -17.89 -3.31
CA ILE A 181 -11.12 -17.44 -3.76
C ILE A 181 -10.58 -16.43 -2.76
N TRP A 182 -9.39 -16.69 -2.22
CA TRP A 182 -8.65 -15.77 -1.38
C TRP A 182 -7.55 -15.09 -2.20
N ARG A 183 -7.60 -13.76 -2.25
CA ARG A 183 -6.62 -12.94 -2.98
C ARG A 183 -5.46 -12.46 -2.09
N LEU A 184 -5.57 -12.66 -0.78
CA LEU A 184 -4.53 -12.35 0.18
C LEU A 184 -3.57 -13.53 0.30
N SER A 185 -2.29 -13.21 0.50
CA SER A 185 -1.25 -14.18 0.83
C SER A 185 -0.87 -14.05 2.30
N SER A 186 -0.32 -15.12 2.86
CA SER A 186 0.18 -15.18 4.23
C SER A 186 1.68 -14.91 4.24
N TYR A 187 2.12 -13.94 5.04
CA TYR A 187 3.52 -13.52 5.18
C TYR A 187 4.01 -13.83 6.59
N GLU A 188 5.12 -14.56 6.70
CA GLU A 188 5.72 -14.99 7.96
C GLU A 188 6.58 -13.88 8.57
N LEU A 189 6.40 -13.58 9.84
CA LEU A 189 7.32 -12.82 10.67
C LEU A 189 7.89 -13.77 11.72
N ARG A 190 9.20 -13.94 11.74
CA ARG A 190 9.88 -14.90 12.61
C ARG A 190 10.74 -14.18 13.63
N ASP A 191 10.68 -14.64 14.88
CA ASP A 191 11.52 -14.17 15.99
C ASP A 191 11.53 -12.64 16.15
N VAL A 192 10.36 -12.02 16.02
CA VAL A 192 10.21 -10.56 16.13
C VAL A 192 9.87 -10.15 17.55
N GLN A 193 10.34 -8.98 17.99
CA GLN A 193 9.96 -8.42 19.28
C GLN A 193 8.51 -7.89 19.24
N PRO A 194 7.60 -8.40 20.09
CA PRO A 194 6.24 -7.89 20.17
C PRO A 194 6.21 -6.49 20.80
N ARG A 195 5.22 -5.67 20.44
CA ARG A 195 5.07 -4.33 21.03
C ARG A 195 4.41 -4.44 22.41
N PRO A 196 4.98 -3.86 23.49
CA PRO A 196 4.29 -3.80 24.78
C PRO A 196 3.03 -2.92 24.68
N ALA A 197 1.98 -3.28 25.43
CA ALA A 197 0.77 -2.47 25.52
C ALA A 197 0.98 -1.28 26.47
N ASP A 198 0.51 -0.09 26.08
CA ASP A 198 0.65 1.11 26.91
C ASP A 198 -0.17 1.05 28.21
N GLU A 199 -1.27 0.30 28.20
CA GLU A 199 -2.24 0.24 29.32
C GLU A 199 -1.76 -0.59 30.51
N ASN A 200 -0.85 -1.54 30.32
CA ASN A 200 -0.43 -2.48 31.36
C ASN A 200 0.92 -3.16 31.07
N SER A 201 1.60 -3.61 32.12
CA SER A 201 2.94 -4.20 32.02
C SER A 201 2.99 -5.68 31.60
N PHE A 202 1.84 -6.34 31.46
CA PHE A 202 1.76 -7.78 31.16
C PHE A 202 1.22 -8.09 29.75
N GLY A 203 0.73 -7.08 29.05
CA GLY A 203 0.08 -7.19 27.75
C GLY A 203 1.01 -6.79 26.62
N TYR A 204 0.96 -7.55 25.53
CA TYR A 204 1.74 -7.28 24.32
C TYR A 204 0.88 -7.50 23.08
N LEU A 205 1.22 -6.80 22.00
CA LEU A 205 0.68 -7.03 20.67
C LEU A 205 1.70 -7.79 19.82
N PHE A 206 1.22 -8.80 19.08
CA PHE A 206 2.07 -9.61 18.21
C PHE A 206 2.70 -8.78 17.09
N ASN A 207 1.96 -7.82 16.54
CA ASN A 207 2.48 -6.97 15.47
C ASN A 207 3.49 -5.95 16.05
N PRO A 208 4.71 -5.83 15.50
CA PRO A 208 5.73 -4.90 15.99
C PRO A 208 5.32 -3.43 15.94
N LEU A 209 4.41 -3.08 15.02
CA LEU A 209 3.81 -1.73 14.90
C LEU A 209 2.82 -1.42 16.04
N GLY A 210 2.57 -2.35 16.96
CA GLY A 210 1.61 -2.15 18.05
C GLY A 210 0.14 -2.11 17.59
N ILE A 211 -0.17 -2.62 16.39
CA ILE A 211 -1.54 -2.68 15.87
C ILE A 211 -2.25 -3.98 16.23
N ARG A 212 -3.56 -3.90 16.45
CA ARG A 212 -4.44 -5.06 16.54
C ARG A 212 -4.59 -5.67 15.16
N GLN A 213 -4.22 -6.93 15.05
CA GLN A 213 -4.27 -7.63 13.78
C GLN A 213 -4.69 -9.09 13.99
N HIS A 214 -5.60 -9.55 13.15
CA HIS A 214 -5.99 -10.95 13.11
C HIS A 214 -4.83 -11.77 12.54
N LEU A 215 -4.36 -12.75 13.32
CA LEU A 215 -3.28 -13.65 12.90
C LEU A 215 -3.73 -14.61 11.80
N PHE A 216 -2.88 -14.80 10.79
CA PHE A 216 -3.14 -15.63 9.64
C PHE A 216 -2.60 -17.05 9.83
N HIS A 217 -3.20 -17.98 9.09
CA HIS A 217 -2.73 -19.35 8.99
C HIS A 217 -1.58 -19.45 7.97
N SER A 218 -0.62 -20.33 8.24
CA SER A 218 0.40 -20.75 7.29
C SER A 218 -0.06 -22.02 6.57
N PRO A 219 -0.41 -21.95 5.27
CA PRO A 219 -1.01 -23.07 4.56
C PRO A 219 -0.14 -24.33 4.55
N VAL A 220 -0.75 -25.47 4.89
CA VAL A 220 -0.12 -26.78 4.76
C VAL A 220 -0.36 -27.30 3.34
N ALA A 221 0.68 -27.84 2.71
CA ALA A 221 0.55 -28.45 1.39
C ALA A 221 -0.41 -29.65 1.43
N GLU A 222 -1.27 -29.74 0.43
CA GLU A 222 -2.14 -30.91 0.24
C GLU A 222 -1.28 -32.14 -0.05
N SER A 223 -1.55 -33.23 0.67
CA SER A 223 -0.89 -34.53 0.48
C SER A 223 -1.70 -35.51 -0.36
N ASP A 224 -2.99 -35.23 -0.57
CA ASP A 224 -3.93 -36.05 -1.33
C ASP A 224 -4.49 -35.26 -2.51
N ASP A 225 -4.04 -35.60 -3.72
CA ASP A 225 -4.49 -35.00 -4.98
C ASP A 225 -5.96 -35.30 -5.33
N THR A 226 -6.64 -36.14 -4.54
CA THR A 226 -8.06 -36.49 -4.71
C THR A 226 -8.98 -35.79 -3.71
N GLY A 227 -8.42 -35.11 -2.71
CA GLY A 227 -9.16 -34.36 -1.69
C GLY A 227 -9.48 -32.93 -2.12
N LEU A 228 -10.35 -32.28 -1.34
CA LEU A 228 -10.58 -30.82 -1.43
C LEU A 228 -9.73 -30.11 -0.38
N ALA A 229 -9.41 -28.85 -0.66
CA ALA A 229 -8.80 -27.96 0.31
C ALA A 229 -9.65 -27.91 1.58
N SER A 230 -8.98 -28.01 2.73
CA SER A 230 -9.58 -27.74 4.03
C SER A 230 -9.07 -26.40 4.54
N GLU A 231 -9.62 -25.91 5.66
CA GLU A 231 -9.23 -24.63 6.25
C GLU A 231 -7.72 -24.51 6.51
N ILE A 232 -7.01 -25.61 6.79
CA ILE A 232 -5.56 -25.62 7.02
C ILE A 232 -4.72 -25.55 5.74
N HIS A 233 -5.34 -25.64 4.55
CA HIS A 233 -4.66 -25.50 3.26
C HIS A 233 -4.78 -24.08 2.68
N ILE A 234 -5.50 -23.18 3.35
CA ILE A 234 -5.83 -21.84 2.84
C ILE A 234 -5.13 -20.75 3.67
N ALA A 235 -4.59 -19.75 2.97
CA ALA A 235 -4.04 -18.55 3.61
C ALA A 235 -5.18 -17.62 4.05
N GLN A 236 -5.69 -17.82 5.27
CA GLN A 236 -6.80 -17.05 5.83
C GLN A 236 -6.60 -16.74 7.32
N PRO A 237 -7.33 -15.75 7.86
CA PRO A 237 -7.32 -15.48 9.29
C PRO A 237 -7.78 -16.69 10.12
N ILE A 238 -7.07 -17.00 11.21
CA ILE A 238 -7.37 -18.19 12.03
C ILE A 238 -8.63 -17.96 12.86
N ARG A 239 -9.65 -18.82 12.74
CA ARG A 239 -10.87 -18.69 13.57
C ARG A 239 -10.58 -19.00 15.04
N ARG A 240 -11.18 -18.23 15.96
CA ARG A 240 -10.99 -18.38 17.41
C ARG A 240 -11.33 -19.79 17.89
N ILE A 241 -12.45 -20.34 17.41
CA ILE A 241 -12.89 -21.67 17.82
C ILE A 241 -11.97 -22.76 17.26
N ALA A 242 -11.46 -22.62 16.04
CA ALA A 242 -10.50 -23.56 15.45
C ALA A 242 -9.19 -23.61 16.27
N PHE A 243 -8.65 -22.45 16.64
CA PHE A 243 -7.46 -22.36 17.48
C PHE A 243 -7.68 -22.92 18.89
N HIS A 244 -8.85 -22.67 19.49
CA HIS A 244 -9.21 -23.23 20.80
C HIS A 244 -9.34 -24.76 20.77
N ALA A 245 -9.95 -25.30 19.71
CA ALA A 245 -10.21 -26.74 19.58
C ALA A 245 -8.95 -27.55 19.26
N ALA A 246 -8.03 -27.00 18.46
CA ALA A 246 -6.81 -27.68 18.00
C ALA A 246 -5.58 -26.75 18.01
N PRO A 247 -5.12 -26.28 19.19
CA PRO A 247 -4.01 -25.33 19.28
C PRO A 247 -2.70 -25.89 18.70
N GLU A 248 -2.45 -27.19 18.83
CA GLU A 248 -1.27 -27.90 18.28
C GLU A 248 -1.13 -27.78 16.75
N THR A 249 -2.23 -27.51 16.03
CA THR A 249 -2.22 -27.31 14.58
C THR A 249 -1.61 -25.97 14.19
N TYR A 250 -1.86 -24.95 15.01
CA TYR A 250 -1.57 -23.54 14.69
C TYR A 250 -0.41 -22.96 15.50
N PHE A 251 -0.16 -23.49 16.70
CA PHE A 251 0.81 -22.94 17.65
C PHE A 251 2.07 -23.79 17.77
N GLY A 252 3.23 -23.17 17.69
CA GLY A 252 4.56 -23.79 17.79
C GLY A 252 5.61 -23.02 17.00
N ASP A 253 6.89 -23.34 17.21
CA ASP A 253 8.04 -22.63 16.63
C ASP A 253 8.03 -22.64 15.08
N ASP A 254 7.58 -23.75 14.48
CA ASP A 254 7.47 -23.93 13.02
C ASP A 254 6.00 -23.93 12.54
N LYS A 255 5.10 -23.23 13.25
CA LYS A 255 3.66 -23.18 12.95
C LYS A 255 3.21 -21.76 12.57
N SER A 256 1.90 -21.51 12.60
CA SER A 256 1.34 -20.20 12.21
C SER A 256 1.64 -19.12 13.25
N VAL A 257 1.66 -19.50 14.52
CA VAL A 257 1.92 -18.61 15.66
C VAL A 257 2.92 -19.29 16.60
N GLY A 258 3.95 -18.56 17.04
CA GLY A 258 4.95 -19.04 17.99
C GLY A 258 5.29 -17.97 19.01
N ILE A 259 5.66 -18.39 20.21
CA ILE A 259 6.18 -17.52 21.27
C ILE A 259 7.43 -18.19 21.84
N ARG A 260 8.51 -17.43 21.97
CA ARG A 260 9.72 -17.81 22.69
C ARG A 260 9.90 -16.86 23.87
N ILE A 261 10.25 -17.40 25.02
CA ILE A 261 10.60 -16.64 26.23
C ILE A 261 12.00 -17.06 26.64
N ASP A 262 12.92 -16.11 26.79
CA ASP A 262 14.36 -16.35 27.02
C ASP A 262 14.93 -17.41 26.08
N ASN A 263 14.62 -17.26 24.79
CA ASN A 263 15.01 -18.18 23.72
C ASN A 263 14.47 -19.62 23.86
N THR A 264 13.50 -19.86 24.74
CA THR A 264 12.80 -21.15 24.91
C THR A 264 11.43 -21.12 24.26
N ALA A 265 11.23 -21.96 23.24
CA ALA A 265 9.97 -22.07 22.52
C ALA A 265 8.86 -22.65 23.41
N GLN A 266 7.73 -21.95 23.44
CA GLN A 266 6.53 -22.37 24.15
C GLN A 266 5.73 -23.37 23.30
N THR A 267 4.99 -24.26 23.96
CA THR A 267 4.13 -25.27 23.32
C THR A 267 2.66 -24.92 23.47
N ALA A 268 1.79 -25.64 22.75
CA ALA A 268 0.35 -25.45 22.88
C ALA A 268 -0.17 -25.73 24.32
N THR A 269 0.59 -26.47 25.14
CA THR A 269 0.20 -26.74 26.54
C THR A 269 0.41 -25.55 27.47
N ASP A 270 1.31 -24.63 27.10
CA ASP A 270 1.70 -23.44 27.87
C ASP A 270 0.77 -22.24 27.63
N ILE A 271 -0.06 -22.33 26.57
CA ILE A 271 -0.96 -21.25 26.16
C ILE A 271 -2.43 -21.56 26.45
N VAL A 272 -3.25 -20.51 26.45
CA VAL A 272 -4.71 -20.58 26.48
C VAL A 272 -5.29 -19.58 25.49
N CYS A 273 -6.16 -20.05 24.60
CA CYS A 273 -6.96 -19.15 23.76
C CYS A 273 -7.89 -18.29 24.64
N MET A 274 -7.78 -16.98 24.53
CA MET A 274 -8.57 -16.02 25.32
C MET A 274 -9.12 -14.89 24.45
N ASP A 275 -10.19 -14.27 24.94
CA ASP A 275 -10.62 -12.96 24.46
C ASP A 275 -9.89 -11.89 25.27
N LEU A 276 -8.98 -11.17 24.61
CA LEU A 276 -8.21 -10.07 25.20
C LEU A 276 -8.66 -8.72 24.63
N SER A 277 -9.89 -8.60 24.13
CA SER A 277 -10.51 -7.30 23.82
C SER A 277 -10.48 -6.35 25.03
N GLN A 278 -10.71 -6.91 26.22
CA GLN A 278 -10.37 -6.30 27.50
C GLN A 278 -9.16 -7.02 28.10
N TRP A 279 -8.13 -6.29 28.46
CA TRP A 279 -6.92 -6.88 29.04
C TRP A 279 -7.22 -7.64 30.32
N ARG A 280 -6.75 -8.89 30.37
CA ARG A 280 -6.91 -9.80 31.51
C ARG A 280 -5.61 -10.57 31.70
N GLN A 281 -5.11 -10.60 32.92
CA GLN A 281 -3.94 -11.39 33.28
C GLN A 281 -4.36 -12.73 33.89
N ARG A 282 -3.67 -13.81 33.50
CA ARG A 282 -3.84 -15.13 34.14
C ARG A 282 -2.85 -15.30 35.28
N THR A 283 -3.22 -16.10 36.28
CA THR A 283 -2.36 -16.41 37.45
C THR A 283 -1.98 -17.89 37.54
N ASP A 284 -2.41 -18.72 36.59
CA ASP A 284 -2.14 -20.17 36.55
C ASP A 284 -0.86 -20.54 35.80
N GLY A 285 -0.01 -19.55 35.50
CA GLY A 285 1.27 -19.75 34.81
C GLY A 285 1.16 -19.91 33.29
N LYS A 286 -0.04 -19.85 32.71
CA LYS A 286 -0.24 -19.96 31.25
C LYS A 286 -0.33 -18.60 30.56
N ILE A 287 0.10 -18.54 29.31
CA ILE A 287 0.05 -17.34 28.47
C ILE A 287 -1.33 -17.24 27.80
N GLY A 288 -1.99 -16.11 27.93
CA GLY A 288 -3.24 -15.84 27.21
C GLY A 288 -2.94 -15.36 25.79
N VAL A 289 -3.56 -15.98 24.77
CA VAL A 289 -3.38 -15.62 23.35
C VAL A 289 -4.73 -15.30 22.72
N ASP A 290 -4.86 -14.11 22.12
CA ASP A 290 -6.02 -13.68 21.34
C ASP A 290 -5.63 -13.47 19.88
N ILE A 291 -5.95 -14.46 19.05
CA ILE A 291 -5.63 -14.46 17.62
C ILE A 291 -6.42 -13.43 16.80
N ILE A 292 -7.57 -12.96 17.30
CA ILE A 292 -8.44 -12.03 16.56
C ILE A 292 -7.87 -10.62 16.67
N ASN A 293 -7.49 -10.22 17.88
CA ASN A 293 -6.90 -8.91 18.16
C ASN A 293 -5.37 -8.91 18.05
N GLY A 294 -4.73 -10.07 17.87
CA GLY A 294 -3.27 -10.19 17.85
C GLY A 294 -2.65 -9.75 19.17
N ARG A 295 -3.28 -10.11 20.30
CA ARG A 295 -2.82 -9.76 21.65
C ARG A 295 -2.34 -11.00 22.40
N LEU A 296 -1.36 -10.82 23.28
CA LEU A 296 -0.94 -11.82 24.25
C LEU A 296 -0.81 -11.22 25.65
N SER A 297 -1.07 -12.03 26.66
CA SER A 297 -1.06 -11.65 28.07
C SER A 297 -0.20 -12.62 28.86
N LEU A 298 0.82 -12.10 29.53
CA LEU A 298 1.76 -12.89 30.30
C LEU A 298 1.29 -13.10 31.75
N PRO A 299 1.47 -14.30 32.31
CA PRO A 299 1.28 -14.51 33.73
C PRO A 299 2.35 -13.76 34.55
N PRO A 300 2.10 -13.38 35.81
CA PRO A 300 3.02 -12.58 36.63
C PRO A 300 4.45 -13.13 36.73
N ALA A 301 4.62 -14.45 36.60
CA ALA A 301 5.93 -15.11 36.68
C ALA A 301 6.83 -14.89 35.45
N LEU A 302 6.27 -14.44 34.32
CA LEU A 302 6.99 -14.26 33.04
C LEU A 302 7.06 -12.78 32.64
N VAL A 303 6.60 -11.86 33.49
CA VAL A 303 6.64 -10.42 33.21
C VAL A 303 8.08 -9.93 33.36
N GLY A 304 8.61 -9.32 32.30
CA GLY A 304 9.96 -8.75 32.27
C GLY A 304 11.02 -9.62 31.60
N GLU A 305 10.68 -10.85 31.21
CA GLU A 305 11.56 -11.72 30.42
C GLU A 305 11.65 -11.27 28.95
N ASP A 306 12.68 -11.74 28.22
CA ASP A 306 12.83 -11.43 26.80
C ASP A 306 11.89 -12.28 25.95
N ILE A 307 11.14 -11.64 25.04
CA ILE A 307 10.05 -12.27 24.30
C ILE A 307 10.28 -12.07 22.81
N ALA A 308 10.23 -13.17 22.08
CA ALA A 308 10.16 -13.17 20.63
C ALA A 308 8.88 -13.89 20.19
N VAL A 309 8.22 -13.34 19.18
CA VAL A 309 7.02 -13.93 18.59
C VAL A 309 7.22 -14.23 17.11
N SER A 310 6.67 -15.34 16.68
CA SER A 310 6.51 -15.68 15.27
C SER A 310 5.04 -15.61 14.94
N LEU A 311 4.68 -14.92 13.86
CA LEU A 311 3.29 -14.77 13.43
C LEU A 311 3.20 -14.75 11.91
N HIS A 312 2.00 -14.96 11.41
CA HIS A 312 1.69 -14.71 10.01
C HIS A 312 0.65 -13.60 9.89
N TYR A 313 0.80 -12.73 8.91
CA TYR A 313 -0.17 -11.68 8.58
C TYR A 313 -0.58 -11.75 7.11
N GLY A 314 -1.79 -11.29 6.81
CA GLY A 314 -2.31 -11.24 5.45
C GLY A 314 -1.87 -9.98 4.72
N PHE A 315 -1.46 -10.11 3.46
CA PHE A 315 -1.25 -8.94 2.59
C PHE A 315 -1.46 -9.29 1.10
N SER A 316 -1.59 -8.26 0.26
CA SER A 316 -2.02 -8.43 -1.14
C SER A 316 -0.91 -8.78 -2.13
N ALA A 317 0.33 -8.37 -1.88
CA ALA A 317 1.46 -8.55 -2.80
C ALA A 317 2.81 -8.30 -2.11
N ASP A 318 3.88 -8.67 -2.79
CA ASP A 318 5.26 -8.39 -2.36
C ASP A 318 5.61 -6.91 -2.58
N VAL A 319 5.22 -6.05 -1.65
CA VAL A 319 5.51 -4.61 -1.64
C VAL A 319 5.69 -4.13 -0.19
N GLY A 320 6.52 -3.12 0.02
CA GLY A 320 6.94 -2.65 1.34
C GLY A 320 7.98 -3.55 2.00
N GLY A 321 8.27 -3.34 3.28
CA GLY A 321 9.28 -4.07 4.07
C GLY A 321 9.04 -5.56 4.30
N GLY A 322 8.07 -6.20 3.62
CA GLY A 322 7.63 -7.56 3.88
C GLY A 322 8.69 -8.66 3.77
N THR A 323 8.35 -9.84 4.28
CA THR A 323 9.21 -11.04 4.37
C THR A 323 9.06 -11.96 3.15
N TYR A 324 9.20 -11.37 1.96
CA TYR A 324 9.14 -12.08 0.69
C TYR A 324 10.50 -12.24 0.03
N GLU A 325 10.53 -13.03 -1.04
CA GLU A 325 11.73 -13.33 -1.83
C GLU A 325 12.22 -12.09 -2.58
N ARG A 326 13.48 -11.71 -2.36
CA ARG A 326 14.13 -10.50 -2.91
C ARG A 326 15.44 -10.79 -3.64
N ARG A 327 15.81 -12.06 -3.84
CA ARG A 327 17.07 -12.46 -4.52
C ARG A 327 17.14 -12.16 -6.02
N ASP A 328 16.13 -11.52 -6.59
CA ASP A 328 16.25 -10.89 -7.91
C ASP A 328 17.24 -9.72 -7.86
N ASP A 329 17.36 -9.03 -6.71
CA ASP A 329 18.39 -8.04 -6.46
C ASP A 329 19.75 -8.74 -6.23
N PRO A 330 20.80 -8.43 -7.04
CA PRO A 330 22.12 -9.03 -6.87
C PRO A 330 22.76 -8.75 -5.51
N THR A 331 22.47 -7.60 -4.88
CA THR A 331 22.98 -7.23 -3.54
C THR A 331 22.39 -8.10 -2.44
N VAL A 332 21.16 -8.60 -2.62
CA VAL A 332 20.49 -9.51 -1.69
C VAL A 332 20.84 -10.97 -2.00
N ARG A 333 20.99 -11.31 -3.29
CA ARG A 333 21.31 -12.67 -3.74
C ARG A 333 22.66 -13.15 -3.24
N ASP A 334 23.67 -12.29 -3.35
CA ASP A 334 25.04 -12.61 -2.95
C ASP A 334 25.80 -11.32 -2.59
N PRO A 335 25.67 -10.83 -1.33
CA PRO A 335 26.28 -9.58 -0.87
C PRO A 335 27.80 -9.59 -1.01
N GLN A 336 28.44 -10.74 -0.75
CA GLN A 336 29.90 -10.88 -0.84
C GLN A 336 30.38 -10.79 -2.29
N LYS A 337 29.68 -11.43 -3.23
CA LYS A 337 29.99 -11.31 -4.65
C LYS A 337 29.77 -9.87 -5.17
N TRP A 338 28.73 -9.19 -4.70
CA TRP A 338 28.52 -7.78 -5.00
C TRP A 338 29.68 -6.90 -4.53
N ALA A 339 30.18 -7.13 -3.32
CA ALA A 339 31.33 -6.41 -2.77
C ALA A 339 32.58 -6.58 -3.62
N LEU A 340 32.80 -7.80 -4.16
CA LEU A 340 33.93 -8.15 -5.03
C LEU A 340 33.73 -7.77 -6.51
N THR A 341 32.57 -7.23 -6.90
CA THR A 341 32.25 -6.95 -8.32
C THR A 341 33.12 -5.85 -8.92
N ASN A 342 33.66 -4.94 -8.09
CA ASN A 342 34.61 -3.92 -8.51
C ASN A 342 35.99 -4.21 -7.86
N PRO A 343 36.99 -4.70 -8.62
CA PRO A 343 38.30 -5.04 -8.09
C PRO A 343 39.10 -3.83 -7.59
N ASP A 344 38.86 -2.65 -8.19
CA ASP A 344 39.60 -1.43 -7.87
C ASP A 344 39.03 -0.73 -6.61
N GLU A 345 37.74 -0.94 -6.33
CA GLU A 345 37.01 -0.37 -5.18
C GLU A 345 36.06 -1.42 -4.57
N PRO A 346 36.60 -2.41 -3.83
CA PRO A 346 35.79 -3.45 -3.22
C PRO A 346 34.90 -2.88 -2.11
N GLY A 347 33.66 -3.36 -2.04
CA GLY A 347 32.74 -2.98 -0.97
C GLY A 347 33.08 -3.62 0.37
N LEU A 348 32.73 -2.95 1.46
CA LEU A 348 32.73 -3.48 2.82
C LEU A 348 31.32 -3.98 3.16
N VAL A 349 31.22 -5.21 3.67
CA VAL A 349 29.95 -5.80 4.14
C VAL A 349 30.04 -5.96 5.66
N LEU A 350 29.12 -5.35 6.39
CA LEU A 350 28.99 -5.47 7.86
C LEU A 350 27.65 -6.13 8.20
N GLN A 351 27.67 -7.12 9.08
CA GLN A 351 26.47 -7.80 9.57
C GLN A 351 25.97 -7.19 10.89
N VAL A 352 24.66 -6.95 10.98
CA VAL A 352 23.98 -6.46 12.19
C VAL A 352 22.77 -7.35 12.50
N PRO A 353 22.71 -7.99 13.67
CA PRO A 353 23.80 -8.19 14.64
C PRO A 353 24.94 -9.02 14.05
N GLY A 354 26.11 -8.94 14.66
CA GLY A 354 27.26 -9.75 14.28
C GLY A 354 28.55 -8.97 14.47
N ASP A 355 28.94 -8.22 13.43
CA ASP A 355 30.10 -7.34 13.49
C ASP A 355 29.86 -6.17 14.45
N HIS A 356 28.62 -5.70 14.52
CA HIS A 356 28.16 -4.67 15.46
C HIS A 356 26.74 -4.98 15.97
N ASP A 357 26.41 -4.52 17.18
CA ASP A 357 25.08 -4.72 17.78
C ASP A 357 24.03 -3.72 17.31
N THR A 358 24.43 -2.53 16.85
CA THR A 358 23.52 -1.47 16.37
C THR A 358 23.94 -0.94 15.00
N LEU A 359 23.00 -0.37 14.26
CA LEU A 359 23.22 0.17 12.93
C LEU A 359 24.09 1.43 12.98
N GLN A 360 23.87 2.31 13.97
CA GLN A 360 24.69 3.51 14.14
C GLN A 360 26.14 3.16 14.50
N ALA A 361 26.37 2.08 15.26
CA ALA A 361 27.72 1.62 15.57
C ALA A 361 28.46 1.14 14.30
N ALA A 362 27.78 0.40 13.43
CA ALA A 362 28.33 -0.03 12.14
C ALA A 362 28.65 1.17 11.22
N LEU A 363 27.76 2.17 11.15
CA LEU A 363 28.01 3.41 10.40
C LEU A 363 29.20 4.20 10.94
N THR A 364 29.35 4.27 12.27
CA THR A 364 30.43 5.01 12.92
C THR A 364 31.79 4.31 12.75
N ALA A 365 31.81 2.99 12.62
CA ALA A 365 33.03 2.21 12.42
C ALA A 365 33.54 2.26 10.96
N TRP A 366 32.69 2.64 10.02
CA TRP A 366 33.04 2.68 8.60
C TRP A 366 33.84 3.93 8.23
N ASN A 367 34.92 3.73 7.47
CA ASN A 367 35.73 4.81 6.89
C ASN A 367 35.54 4.85 5.36
N PRO A 368 34.91 5.90 4.80
CA PRO A 368 34.68 6.01 3.36
C PRO A 368 35.97 6.17 2.53
N GLU A 369 37.09 6.61 3.13
CA GLU A 369 38.38 6.74 2.42
C GLU A 369 39.00 5.37 2.08
N ASP A 370 38.82 4.37 2.96
CA ASP A 370 39.38 3.03 2.75
C ASP A 370 38.42 2.15 1.94
N HIS A 371 37.11 2.33 2.16
CA HIS A 371 36.05 1.55 1.56
C HIS A 371 34.92 2.47 1.09
N PRO A 372 34.93 2.96 -0.16
CA PRO A 372 33.90 3.91 -0.63
C PRO A 372 32.49 3.29 -0.68
N ARG A 373 32.38 1.97 -0.69
CA ARG A 373 31.10 1.24 -0.78
C ARG A 373 30.86 0.46 0.51
N LEU A 374 29.81 0.82 1.25
CA LEU A 374 29.37 0.12 2.47
C LEU A 374 28.03 -0.59 2.23
N LEU A 375 27.94 -1.84 2.68
CA LEU A 375 26.68 -2.59 2.80
C LEU A 375 26.52 -3.06 4.23
N ILE A 376 25.48 -2.56 4.91
CA ILE A 376 25.03 -3.04 6.21
C ILE A 376 23.93 -4.07 5.96
N GLN A 377 24.22 -5.33 6.30
CA GLN A 377 23.31 -6.46 6.18
C GLN A 377 22.65 -6.73 7.54
N ILE A 378 21.35 -6.45 7.64
CA ILE A 378 20.56 -6.79 8.83
C ILE A 378 20.12 -8.25 8.72
N VAL A 379 20.58 -9.12 9.62
CA VAL A 379 20.41 -10.58 9.52
C VAL A 379 19.21 -11.11 10.31
N ASP A 380 18.46 -10.24 10.97
CA ASP A 380 17.27 -10.58 11.75
C ASP A 380 16.09 -9.63 11.46
N SER A 381 14.98 -9.88 12.16
CA SER A 381 13.77 -9.06 12.11
C SER A 381 13.52 -8.31 13.41
N ARG A 382 14.56 -8.00 14.20
CA ARG A 382 14.40 -7.31 15.50
C ARG A 382 14.08 -5.82 15.33
N THR A 383 13.68 -5.20 16.44
CA THR A 383 13.42 -3.76 16.51
C THR A 383 14.66 -3.01 16.99
N TYR A 384 15.11 -2.04 16.19
CA TYR A 384 16.24 -1.17 16.46
C TYR A 384 15.71 0.23 16.82
N THR A 385 15.86 0.63 18.08
CA THR A 385 15.45 1.97 18.53
C THR A 385 16.66 2.89 18.56
N GLU A 386 16.94 3.52 17.42
CA GLU A 386 18.06 4.45 17.24
C GLU A 386 17.77 5.44 16.11
N THR A 387 18.27 6.66 16.26
CA THR A 387 18.31 7.66 15.18
C THR A 387 19.58 7.43 14.36
N LEU A 388 19.44 7.19 13.06
CA LEU A 388 20.59 6.97 12.17
C LEU A 388 21.07 8.30 11.60
N THR A 389 22.34 8.63 11.79
CA THR A 389 22.96 9.84 11.23
C THR A 389 24.11 9.46 10.30
N PHE A 390 24.00 9.86 9.03
CA PHE A 390 24.96 9.56 7.97
C PHE A 390 25.98 10.70 7.81
N ASN A 391 26.88 10.86 8.79
CA ASN A 391 27.81 12.00 8.88
C ASN A 391 29.27 11.69 8.46
N GLN A 392 29.50 10.61 7.71
CA GLN A 392 30.85 10.18 7.34
C GLN A 392 31.39 11.01 6.16
N ASN A 393 32.37 11.88 6.42
CA ASN A 393 33.00 12.73 5.40
C ASN A 393 34.16 12.01 4.67
N THR A 394 34.33 12.28 3.38
CA THR A 394 35.44 11.91 2.49
C THR A 394 35.73 12.98 1.44
N PHE A 395 36.97 12.99 0.93
CA PHE A 395 37.41 13.79 -0.21
C PHE A 395 37.00 13.21 -1.57
N ASN A 396 36.57 11.94 -1.67
CA ASN A 396 36.20 11.28 -2.93
C ASN A 396 34.70 10.90 -2.98
N ARG A 397 33.83 11.90 -2.94
CA ARG A 397 32.38 11.69 -2.80
C ARG A 397 31.70 10.90 -3.92
N GLU A 398 32.19 11.01 -5.16
CA GLU A 398 31.47 10.49 -6.34
C GLU A 398 31.26 8.96 -6.30
N ASN A 399 32.14 8.25 -5.58
CA ASN A 399 32.11 6.79 -5.46
C ASN A 399 31.47 6.29 -4.15
N VAL A 400 31.04 7.20 -3.26
CA VAL A 400 30.50 6.81 -1.96
C VAL A 400 29.08 6.28 -2.07
N GLN A 401 28.90 5.02 -1.65
CA GLN A 401 27.60 4.35 -1.61
C GLN A 401 27.38 3.66 -0.28
N ILE A 402 26.25 3.92 0.36
CA ILE A 402 25.78 3.21 1.56
C ILE A 402 24.51 2.44 1.21
N ILE A 403 24.50 1.15 1.50
CA ILE A 403 23.32 0.28 1.40
C ILE A 403 22.99 -0.24 2.79
N VAL A 404 21.82 0.09 3.32
CA VAL A 404 21.27 -0.55 4.52
C VAL A 404 20.18 -1.51 4.05
N GLN A 405 20.43 -2.81 4.19
CA GLN A 405 19.52 -3.83 3.66
C GLN A 405 19.17 -4.91 4.68
N ALA A 406 17.91 -5.31 4.68
CA ALA A 406 17.47 -6.52 5.35
C ALA A 406 17.86 -7.78 4.57
N GLU A 407 18.18 -8.86 5.27
CA GLU A 407 18.41 -10.16 4.66
C GLU A 407 17.14 -10.65 3.97
N ASN A 408 17.29 -11.55 3.00
CA ASN A 408 16.17 -12.13 2.31
C ASN A 408 15.18 -12.75 3.31
N LYS A 409 13.89 -12.45 3.17
CA LYS A 409 12.81 -12.85 4.08
C LYS A 409 12.88 -12.29 5.51
N GLN A 410 13.79 -11.38 5.82
CA GLN A 410 13.80 -10.64 7.10
C GLN A 410 13.09 -9.29 6.97
N ARG A 411 12.47 -8.82 8.05
CA ARG A 411 11.83 -7.49 8.14
C ARG A 411 12.25 -6.81 9.45
N PRO A 412 13.46 -6.24 9.50
CA PRO A 412 13.88 -5.44 10.64
C PRO A 412 13.06 -4.16 10.74
N MET A 413 12.81 -3.74 11.97
CA MET A 413 12.08 -2.52 12.28
C MET A 413 13.04 -1.48 12.86
N ILE A 414 12.99 -0.25 12.38
CA ILE A 414 13.75 0.89 12.92
C ILE A 414 12.75 1.88 13.51
N ILE A 415 12.93 2.22 14.77
CA ILE A 415 12.17 3.27 15.47
C ILE A 415 13.13 4.43 15.69
N GLY A 416 12.93 5.52 14.95
CA GLY A 416 13.82 6.67 14.94
C GLY A 416 14.01 7.26 13.54
N ASP A 417 14.44 8.52 13.52
CA ASP A 417 14.67 9.25 12.26
C ASP A 417 15.98 8.85 11.58
N LEU A 418 16.01 8.99 10.26
CA LEU A 418 17.19 8.80 9.42
C LEU A 418 17.62 10.17 8.89
N ILE A 419 18.73 10.67 9.40
CA ILE A 419 19.22 12.03 9.16
C ILE A 419 20.46 11.95 8.27
N VAL A 420 20.37 12.58 7.10
CA VAL A 420 21.50 12.84 6.21
C VAL A 420 21.84 14.32 6.35
N PRO A 421 22.83 14.70 7.18
CA PRO A 421 23.20 16.10 7.40
C PRO A 421 23.85 16.72 6.16
N ASP A 422 24.06 18.04 6.19
CA ASP A 422 24.84 18.74 5.16
C ASP A 422 26.34 18.45 5.34
N THR A 423 26.74 17.32 4.79
CA THR A 423 28.11 16.83 4.76
C THR A 423 28.52 16.62 3.32
N ASP A 424 29.82 16.65 3.00
CA ASP A 424 30.31 16.39 1.63
C ASP A 424 30.02 14.94 1.13
N ASN A 425 29.29 14.12 1.91
CA ASN A 425 28.99 12.69 1.73
C ASN A 425 27.78 12.24 2.57
N PRO A 426 27.12 11.09 2.25
CA PRO A 426 27.37 10.16 1.14
C PRO A 426 26.69 10.60 -0.17
N ALA A 427 27.29 10.30 -1.32
CA ALA A 427 26.66 10.59 -2.60
C ALA A 427 25.42 9.71 -2.89
N ARG A 428 25.40 8.45 -2.41
CA ARG A 428 24.29 7.51 -2.67
C ARG A 428 23.89 6.74 -1.42
N LEU A 429 22.61 6.79 -1.06
CA LEU A 429 22.02 6.05 0.05
C LEU A 429 20.87 5.17 -0.45
N SER A 430 20.96 3.86 -0.22
CA SER A 430 19.91 2.89 -0.56
C SER A 430 19.41 2.17 0.70
N LEU A 431 18.11 2.23 0.93
CA LEU A 431 17.40 1.54 2.03
C LEU A 431 16.57 0.40 1.44
N LYS A 432 16.83 -0.84 1.88
CA LYS A 432 16.21 -2.03 1.28
C LYS A 432 15.59 -2.98 2.31
N GLY A 433 14.30 -3.33 2.15
CA GLY A 433 13.68 -4.35 3.00
C GLY A 433 13.37 -3.91 4.43
N LEU A 434 13.25 -2.60 4.70
CA LEU A 434 13.16 -2.05 6.06
C LEU A 434 11.73 -1.64 6.42
N LEU A 435 11.37 -1.73 7.70
CA LEU A 435 10.18 -1.09 8.28
C LEU A 435 10.62 0.06 9.17
N ILE A 436 10.19 1.29 8.90
CA ILE A 436 10.68 2.48 9.60
C ILE A 436 9.49 3.25 10.20
N GLU A 437 9.48 3.35 11.54
CA GLU A 437 8.67 4.31 12.32
C GLU A 437 9.54 5.56 12.59
N GLY A 438 9.64 6.42 11.58
CA GLY A 438 10.47 7.62 11.60
C GLY A 438 10.48 8.33 10.26
N GLN A 439 11.10 9.50 10.22
CA GLN A 439 11.24 10.32 9.03
C GLN A 439 12.64 10.17 8.41
N ILE A 440 12.72 10.26 7.08
CA ILE A 440 13.99 10.49 6.38
C ILE A 440 14.17 11.99 6.15
N GLN A 441 15.22 12.57 6.72
CA GLN A 441 15.58 13.98 6.60
C GLN A 441 16.89 14.12 5.82
N VAL A 442 16.85 14.72 4.63
CA VAL A 442 18.05 15.11 3.87
C VAL A 442 18.34 16.58 4.14
N ALA A 443 18.69 16.85 5.39
CA ALA A 443 18.91 18.17 5.98
C ALA A 443 19.49 18.00 7.39
N THR A 444 19.89 19.10 8.02
CA THR A 444 20.13 19.07 9.47
C THR A 444 18.81 19.21 10.24
N PRO A 445 18.65 18.62 11.43
CA PRO A 445 17.39 18.71 12.19
C PRO A 445 17.00 20.14 12.59
N GLU A 446 17.98 21.04 12.68
CA GLU A 446 17.80 22.42 13.10
C GLU A 446 17.66 23.39 11.91
N ASP A 447 18.11 22.97 10.72
CA ASP A 447 18.13 23.79 9.51
C ASP A 447 17.85 22.94 8.25
N LEU A 448 16.66 23.17 7.68
CA LEU A 448 16.16 22.56 6.44
C LEU A 448 16.52 23.39 5.18
N THR A 449 17.34 24.42 5.32
CA THR A 449 17.70 25.31 4.19
C THR A 449 18.80 24.71 3.31
N VAL A 450 19.85 24.13 3.91
CA VAL A 450 21.03 23.66 3.16
C VAL A 450 21.26 22.16 3.31
N ASN A 451 21.36 21.46 2.17
CA ASN A 451 21.98 20.14 2.06
C ASN A 451 22.41 19.90 0.61
N THR A 452 23.70 19.71 0.34
CA THR A 452 24.18 19.37 -1.02
C THR A 452 24.89 18.02 -1.10
N GLY A 453 24.86 17.26 0.00
CA GLY A 453 25.68 16.06 0.20
C GLY A 453 25.22 14.82 -0.56
N LEU A 454 23.90 14.67 -0.76
CA LEU A 454 23.28 13.46 -1.30
C LEU A 454 22.86 13.63 -2.76
N ASP A 455 23.41 12.81 -3.67
CA ASP A 455 23.07 12.80 -5.10
C ASP A 455 21.94 11.79 -5.42
N LEU A 456 21.79 10.71 -4.63
CA LEU A 456 20.77 9.67 -4.85
C LEU A 456 20.24 9.08 -3.54
N LEU A 457 18.92 9.10 -3.36
CA LEU A 457 18.20 8.39 -2.31
C LEU A 457 17.31 7.30 -2.92
N GLU A 458 17.56 6.04 -2.59
CA GLU A 458 16.74 4.90 -3.02
C GLU A 458 16.03 4.26 -1.83
N VAL A 459 14.70 4.17 -1.89
CA VAL A 459 13.87 3.44 -0.94
C VAL A 459 13.24 2.27 -1.69
N MET A 460 13.75 1.07 -1.45
CA MET A 460 13.37 -0.14 -2.18
C MET A 460 12.81 -1.19 -1.23
N HIS A 461 11.72 -1.85 -1.60
CA HIS A 461 11.11 -2.91 -0.77
C HIS A 461 10.96 -2.49 0.70
N SER A 462 10.67 -1.23 0.99
CA SER A 462 10.69 -0.69 2.35
C SER A 462 9.35 -0.04 2.68
N THR A 463 9.04 0.04 3.97
CA THR A 463 7.86 0.73 4.46
C THR A 463 8.26 1.84 5.42
N LEU A 464 8.13 3.08 4.96
CA LEU A 464 8.05 4.24 5.85
C LEU A 464 6.60 4.33 6.28
N VAL A 465 6.32 4.03 7.55
CA VAL A 465 4.96 3.90 8.06
C VAL A 465 4.19 5.19 7.77
N PRO A 466 3.11 5.15 6.96
CA PRO A 466 2.30 6.33 6.73
C PRO A 466 1.78 6.85 8.07
N GLY A 467 2.01 8.13 8.35
CA GLY A 467 1.66 8.76 9.63
C GLY A 467 2.64 8.47 10.77
N ILE A 468 3.83 7.95 10.46
CA ILE A 468 5.00 7.64 11.31
C ILE A 468 4.74 6.61 12.41
N LEU A 469 3.71 6.83 13.22
CA LEU A 469 3.27 5.98 14.32
C LEU A 469 1.80 5.61 14.14
N LEU A 470 1.44 4.41 14.57
CA LEU A 470 0.07 3.92 14.53
C LEU A 470 -0.46 3.67 15.94
N SER A 471 -1.72 4.01 16.16
CA SER A 471 -2.48 3.51 17.31
C SER A 471 -2.77 2.02 17.17
N GLU A 472 -3.20 1.39 18.27
CA GLU A 472 -3.63 -0.01 18.25
C GLU A 472 -4.72 -0.34 17.21
N ASN A 473 -5.55 0.63 16.81
CA ASN A 473 -6.58 0.43 15.79
C ASN A 473 -6.10 0.69 14.36
N ALA A 474 -4.78 0.78 14.17
CA ALA A 474 -4.13 1.16 12.91
C ALA A 474 -4.55 2.55 12.39
N SER A 475 -4.97 3.46 13.28
CA SER A 475 -5.11 4.88 12.93
C SER A 475 -3.76 5.58 13.06
N PRO A 476 -3.37 6.43 12.09
CA PRO A 476 -2.12 7.20 12.17
C PRO A 476 -2.15 8.21 13.32
N LEU A 477 -1.01 8.39 13.97
CA LEU A 477 -0.84 9.33 15.07
C LEU A 477 -0.16 10.64 14.65
N GLN A 478 0.63 10.63 13.58
CA GLN A 478 1.30 11.82 13.02
C GLN A 478 1.04 11.96 11.50
N PRO A 479 -0.23 12.01 11.03
CA PRO A 479 -0.55 12.13 9.59
C PRO A 479 -0.01 13.41 8.92
N GLU A 480 0.30 14.43 9.71
CA GLU A 480 0.88 15.72 9.31
C GLU A 480 2.41 15.70 9.19
N THR A 481 3.06 14.62 9.61
CA THR A 481 4.51 14.48 9.49
C THR A 481 4.84 13.73 8.19
N PRO A 482 5.62 14.33 7.27
CA PRO A 482 6.01 13.67 6.03
C PRO A 482 7.01 12.55 6.29
N SER A 483 7.02 11.52 5.45
CA SER A 483 7.98 10.41 5.56
C SER A 483 9.36 10.76 5.00
N ILE A 484 9.42 11.63 3.99
CA ILE A 484 10.68 12.09 3.40
C ILE A 484 10.64 13.62 3.29
N VAL A 485 11.68 14.27 3.79
CA VAL A 485 11.90 15.72 3.69
C VAL A 485 13.29 15.98 3.15
N VAL A 486 13.40 16.87 2.18
CA VAL A 486 14.67 17.27 1.54
C VAL A 486 14.86 18.77 1.69
N ALA A 487 16.09 19.20 2.01
CA ALA A 487 16.47 20.60 2.07
C ALA A 487 16.37 21.29 0.71
N ALA A 488 16.14 22.60 0.73
CA ALA A 488 15.89 23.39 -0.47
C ALA A 488 17.03 23.40 -1.51
N ASP A 489 18.28 23.42 -1.04
CA ASP A 489 19.46 23.61 -1.90
C ASP A 489 20.02 22.33 -2.55
N ASN A 490 19.27 21.22 -2.58
CA ASN A 490 19.74 19.97 -3.20
C ASN A 490 19.23 19.77 -4.65
N ASP A 491 19.89 20.41 -5.62
CA ASP A 491 19.54 20.33 -7.05
C ASP A 491 20.04 19.05 -7.76
N ARG A 492 20.98 18.31 -7.13
CA ARG A 492 21.55 17.07 -7.66
C ARG A 492 20.77 15.82 -7.29
N LEU A 493 20.06 15.86 -6.16
CA LEU A 493 19.37 14.71 -5.58
C LEU A 493 18.33 14.13 -6.53
N ASP A 494 18.47 12.84 -6.78
CA ASP A 494 17.46 11.99 -7.38
C ASP A 494 16.84 11.10 -6.31
N VAL A 495 15.52 11.10 -6.19
CA VAL A 495 14.79 10.28 -5.20
C VAL A 495 14.05 9.17 -5.93
N MET A 496 14.33 7.92 -5.58
CA MET A 496 13.69 6.74 -6.14
C MET A 496 12.96 5.94 -5.06
N VAL A 497 11.69 5.65 -5.30
CA VAL A 497 10.84 4.81 -4.44
C VAL A 497 10.35 3.64 -5.29
N ASP A 498 10.78 2.43 -4.95
CA ASP A 498 10.49 1.21 -5.71
C ASP A 498 9.97 0.09 -4.81
N HIS A 499 8.89 -0.59 -5.20
CA HIS A 499 8.23 -1.63 -4.41
C HIS A 499 8.03 -1.26 -2.92
N SER A 500 7.73 0.01 -2.63
CA SER A 500 7.74 0.55 -1.27
C SER A 500 6.41 1.19 -0.89
N ILE A 501 6.18 1.31 0.41
CA ILE A 501 5.05 2.03 0.99
C ILE A 501 5.65 3.21 1.74
N VAL A 502 5.30 4.42 1.34
CA VAL A 502 5.81 5.65 1.97
C VAL A 502 4.66 6.58 2.29
N GLY A 503 4.82 7.39 3.34
CA GLY A 503 3.94 8.50 3.62
C GLY A 503 4.18 9.70 2.69
N PRO A 504 3.74 10.91 3.07
CA PRO A 504 3.91 12.12 2.27
C PRO A 504 5.38 12.46 1.98
N LEU A 505 5.65 12.98 0.78
CA LEU A 505 6.98 13.37 0.32
C LEU A 505 7.08 14.90 0.19
N ARG A 506 8.10 15.50 0.81
CA ARG A 506 8.43 16.93 0.78
C ARG A 506 9.75 17.17 0.08
N LEU A 507 9.67 17.59 -1.17
CA LEU A 507 10.83 17.74 -2.05
C LEU A 507 10.82 19.14 -2.69
N PRO A 508 11.94 19.87 -2.68
CA PRO A 508 12.05 21.17 -3.32
C PRO A 508 11.80 21.08 -4.84
N PRO A 509 11.29 22.16 -5.45
CA PRO A 509 11.09 22.20 -6.90
C PRO A 509 12.37 21.94 -7.70
N ASP A 510 13.53 22.33 -7.17
CA ASP A 510 14.82 22.31 -7.88
C ASP A 510 15.60 21.00 -7.75
N THR A 511 15.15 20.09 -6.87
CA THR A 511 15.61 18.70 -6.85
C THR A 511 15.54 18.07 -8.25
N ARG A 512 16.52 17.22 -8.57
CA ARG A 512 16.72 16.69 -9.92
C ARG A 512 15.50 15.94 -10.43
N SER A 513 15.05 14.91 -9.70
CA SER A 513 13.88 14.12 -10.08
C SER A 513 13.32 13.29 -8.92
N LEU A 514 12.03 12.95 -9.04
CA LEU A 514 11.34 11.96 -8.22
C LEU A 514 10.85 10.79 -9.10
N ARG A 515 11.25 9.56 -8.78
CA ARG A 515 10.88 8.35 -9.51
C ARG A 515 10.15 7.37 -8.58
N ILE A 516 8.92 6.98 -8.95
CA ILE A 516 8.08 6.09 -8.15
C ILE A 516 7.62 4.91 -9.02
N TYR A 517 7.96 3.70 -8.60
CA TYR A 517 7.68 2.45 -9.32
C TYR A 517 7.05 1.43 -8.39
N ASP A 518 5.97 0.77 -8.82
CA ASP A 518 5.34 -0.35 -8.10
C ASP A 518 5.10 -0.06 -6.60
N SER A 519 4.76 1.20 -6.27
CA SER A 519 4.77 1.72 -4.90
C SER A 519 3.46 2.39 -4.50
N ILE A 520 3.33 2.60 -3.19
CA ILE A 520 2.21 3.31 -2.57
C ILE A 520 2.78 4.56 -1.90
N VAL A 521 2.28 5.73 -2.29
CA VAL A 521 2.48 6.97 -1.53
C VAL A 521 1.16 7.30 -0.88
N ASP A 522 1.11 7.22 0.45
CA ASP A 522 -0.11 7.36 1.22
C ASP A 522 -0.08 8.55 2.15
N ASN A 523 -0.98 9.48 1.92
CA ASN A 523 -1.24 10.60 2.82
C ASN A 523 -2.47 10.36 3.73
N LEU A 524 -2.88 9.10 3.90
CA LEU A 524 -3.87 8.66 4.89
C LEU A 524 -5.18 9.45 4.84
N ALA A 525 -5.54 9.98 3.65
CA ALA A 525 -6.71 10.81 3.41
C ALA A 525 -8.03 10.00 3.45
N ALA A 526 -8.13 9.11 4.43
CA ALA A 526 -9.32 8.39 4.81
C ALA A 526 -9.81 8.97 6.15
N ILE A 527 -10.94 9.70 6.06
CA ILE A 527 -11.83 10.20 7.13
C ILE A 527 -11.64 11.69 7.43
N GLU A 528 -12.61 12.52 7.00
CA GLU A 528 -12.97 13.83 7.57
C GLU A 528 -11.84 14.56 8.32
N MET A 529 -10.79 14.94 7.60
CA MET A 529 -9.68 15.74 8.13
C MET A 529 -9.78 17.16 7.59
N GLY A 530 -9.30 18.12 8.39
CA GLY A 530 -9.18 19.48 7.95
C GLY A 530 -8.08 19.66 6.90
N GLN A 531 -8.34 20.57 5.97
CA GLN A 531 -7.46 20.88 4.85
C GLN A 531 -7.01 22.33 4.93
N VAL A 532 -5.79 22.57 4.46
CA VAL A 532 -5.32 23.93 4.24
C VAL A 532 -5.70 24.35 2.83
N TYR A 533 -6.26 25.54 2.70
CA TYR A 533 -6.60 26.16 1.43
C TYR A 533 -5.82 27.46 1.25
N PRO A 534 -5.42 27.78 0.02
CA PRO A 534 -4.92 29.11 -0.30
C PRO A 534 -6.02 30.16 -0.10
N ALA A 535 -5.62 31.31 0.43
CA ALA A 535 -6.47 32.48 0.53
C ALA A 535 -5.69 33.74 0.14
N LEU A 536 -6.41 34.79 -0.24
CA LEU A 536 -5.83 36.10 -0.52
C LEU A 536 -6.42 37.11 0.44
N ALA A 537 -5.59 37.73 1.28
CA ALA A 537 -5.99 38.85 2.10
C ALA A 537 -5.72 40.16 1.38
N SER A 538 -6.70 41.05 1.37
CA SER A 538 -6.52 42.43 0.92
C SER A 538 -5.61 43.21 1.86
N GLY A 539 -5.07 44.32 1.39
CA GLY A 539 -4.62 45.42 2.23
C GLY A 539 -5.76 46.05 3.04
N ASP A 540 -5.44 47.10 3.79
CA ASP A 540 -6.41 47.75 4.68
C ASP A 540 -7.52 48.47 3.88
N LEU A 541 -8.74 47.97 4.03
CA LEU A 541 -9.94 48.44 3.37
C LEU A 541 -10.51 49.70 4.05
N ASN A 542 -10.99 50.62 3.22
CA ASN A 542 -11.79 51.76 3.66
C ASN A 542 -12.94 52.03 2.68
N LEU A 543 -13.96 52.74 3.16
CA LEU A 543 -15.19 52.97 2.39
C LEU A 543 -15.00 53.91 1.21
N THR A 544 -14.09 54.88 1.33
CA THR A 544 -13.84 55.89 0.28
C THR A 544 -13.24 55.27 -0.96
N ASP A 545 -12.27 54.38 -0.79
CA ASP A 545 -11.63 53.68 -1.90
C ASP A 545 -12.57 52.62 -2.51
N ALA A 546 -13.39 51.95 -1.69
CA ALA A 546 -14.37 50.99 -2.18
C ALA A 546 -15.49 51.65 -3.02
N GLU A 547 -15.96 52.85 -2.63
CA GLU A 547 -16.89 53.65 -3.44
C GLU A 547 -16.27 54.02 -4.80
N ALA A 548 -14.99 54.42 -4.80
CA ALA A 548 -14.26 54.73 -6.02
C ALA A 548 -13.99 53.50 -6.93
N ALA A 549 -14.09 52.28 -6.39
CA ALA A 549 -13.88 51.04 -7.13
C ALA A 549 -15.12 50.49 -7.85
N VAL A 550 -16.33 51.00 -7.54
CA VAL A 550 -17.60 50.55 -8.13
C VAL A 550 -17.61 50.74 -9.65
N GLY A 551 -18.05 49.71 -10.39
CA GLY A 551 -18.15 49.70 -11.85
C GLY A 551 -16.82 49.62 -12.60
N LYS A 552 -15.67 49.61 -11.92
CA LYS A 552 -14.35 49.41 -12.54
C LYS A 552 -14.04 47.92 -12.72
N PRO A 553 -13.31 47.53 -13.79
CA PRO A 553 -12.99 46.13 -14.05
C PRO A 553 -11.95 45.58 -13.06
N LEU A 554 -12.20 44.38 -12.57
CA LEU A 554 -11.31 43.59 -11.69
C LEU A 554 -11.04 42.24 -12.38
N THR A 555 -9.83 42.04 -12.88
CA THR A 555 -9.45 40.78 -13.53
C THR A 555 -8.92 39.80 -12.51
N VAL A 556 -9.66 38.71 -12.29
CA VAL A 556 -9.36 37.68 -11.31
C VAL A 556 -8.98 36.39 -12.05
N ARG A 557 -7.87 35.80 -11.65
CA ARG A 557 -7.35 34.54 -12.18
C ARG A 557 -7.27 33.49 -11.09
N ILE A 558 -7.91 32.34 -11.29
CA ILE A 558 -7.84 31.19 -10.38
C ILE A 558 -7.31 30.00 -11.18
N GLY A 559 -6.07 29.58 -10.91
CA GLY A 559 -5.37 28.61 -11.76
C GLY A 559 -5.22 29.11 -13.21
N ASN A 560 -5.84 28.41 -14.16
CA ASN A 560 -5.78 28.73 -15.61
C ASN A 560 -7.01 29.50 -16.12
N GLU A 561 -7.99 29.79 -15.27
CA GLU A 561 -9.21 30.53 -15.63
C GLU A 561 -9.06 32.00 -15.27
N THR A 562 -9.40 32.89 -16.21
CA THR A 562 -9.37 34.34 -16.02
C THR A 562 -10.73 34.94 -16.33
N HIS A 563 -11.31 35.65 -15.37
CA HIS A 563 -12.58 36.37 -15.53
C HIS A 563 -12.45 37.81 -15.06
N THR A 564 -13.09 38.73 -15.78
CA THR A 564 -13.22 40.13 -15.34
C THR A 564 -14.57 40.33 -14.68
N VAL A 565 -14.55 40.81 -13.44
CA VAL A 565 -15.72 41.10 -12.61
C VAL A 565 -15.69 42.56 -12.14
N SER A 566 -16.75 43.07 -11.53
CA SER A 566 -16.79 44.43 -10.98
C SER A 566 -17.77 44.50 -9.81
N LEU A 567 -17.50 45.38 -8.84
CA LEU A 567 -18.48 45.74 -7.80
C LEU A 567 -19.66 46.49 -8.44
N THR A 568 -20.89 46.04 -8.15
CA THR A 568 -22.12 46.61 -8.72
C THR A 568 -22.73 47.70 -7.86
N ASP A 569 -22.69 47.52 -6.54
CA ASP A 569 -23.36 48.37 -5.56
C ASP A 569 -22.35 49.10 -4.68
N THR A 570 -22.69 50.33 -4.26
CA THR A 570 -21.84 51.13 -3.36
C THR A 570 -21.94 50.60 -1.92
N PRO A 571 -20.84 50.10 -1.33
CA PRO A 571 -20.87 49.53 0.01
C PRO A 571 -20.92 50.64 1.08
N THR A 572 -21.74 50.46 2.11
CA THR A 572 -21.92 51.36 3.26
C THR A 572 -21.20 50.89 4.53
N SER A 573 -20.73 49.64 4.54
CA SER A 573 -19.93 49.05 5.62
C SER A 573 -18.79 48.19 5.06
N LEU A 574 -17.77 47.90 5.88
CA LEU A 574 -16.66 47.02 5.45
C LEU A 574 -17.13 45.59 5.13
N ASP A 575 -18.18 45.11 5.79
CA ASP A 575 -18.76 43.78 5.53
C ASP A 575 -19.52 43.74 4.18
N GLU A 576 -20.09 44.88 3.76
CA GLU A 576 -20.70 45.03 2.42
C GLU A 576 -19.66 45.04 1.30
N ILE A 577 -18.42 45.50 1.55
CA ILE A 577 -17.32 45.39 0.58
C ILE A 577 -17.02 43.91 0.31
N ALA A 578 -16.87 43.10 1.37
CA ALA A 578 -16.61 41.66 1.24
C ALA A 578 -17.77 40.92 0.55
N SER A 579 -19.00 41.23 0.94
CA SER A 579 -20.21 40.61 0.34
C SER A 579 -20.37 41.00 -1.13
N GLY A 580 -20.09 42.26 -1.49
CA GLY A 580 -20.09 42.73 -2.87
C GLY A 580 -19.02 42.04 -3.73
N LEU A 581 -17.81 41.86 -3.20
CA LEU A 581 -16.75 41.09 -3.86
C LEU A 581 -17.16 39.63 -4.09
N GLN A 582 -17.81 39.00 -3.10
CA GLN A 582 -18.31 37.63 -3.24
C GLN A 582 -19.38 37.51 -4.33
N MET A 583 -20.31 38.47 -4.39
CA MET A 583 -21.33 38.52 -5.44
C MET A 583 -20.71 38.72 -6.83
N ALA A 584 -19.71 39.57 -6.95
CA ALA A 584 -18.99 39.80 -8.21
C ALA A 584 -18.37 38.50 -8.74
N LEU A 585 -17.67 37.74 -7.89
CA LEU A 585 -17.10 36.43 -8.24
C LEU A 585 -18.17 35.42 -8.68
N ARG A 586 -19.31 35.39 -7.99
CA ARG A 586 -20.45 34.51 -8.31
C ARG A 586 -21.11 34.80 -9.65
N SER A 587 -21.11 36.07 -10.06
CA SER A 587 -21.74 36.52 -11.30
C SER A 587 -20.87 36.35 -12.55
N ALA A 588 -19.64 35.84 -12.41
CA ALA A 588 -18.71 35.69 -13.52
C ALA A 588 -19.26 34.73 -14.62
N PRO A 589 -19.47 35.20 -15.87
CA PRO A 589 -20.06 34.38 -16.92
C PRO A 589 -19.18 33.18 -17.29
N GLY A 590 -19.75 31.97 -17.27
CA GLY A 590 -19.05 30.74 -17.63
C GLY A 590 -18.02 30.28 -16.60
N ALA A 591 -17.98 30.87 -15.41
CA ALA A 591 -17.00 30.55 -14.38
C ALA A 591 -17.29 29.21 -13.70
N THR A 592 -16.22 28.50 -13.32
CA THR A 592 -16.34 27.23 -12.61
C THR A 592 -16.73 27.41 -11.14
N ARG A 593 -16.97 26.30 -10.44
CA ARG A 593 -17.20 26.29 -8.99
C ARG A 593 -16.07 26.96 -8.19
N ALA A 594 -14.85 27.00 -8.73
CA ALA A 594 -13.74 27.68 -8.07
C ALA A 594 -13.99 29.18 -7.87
N PHE A 595 -14.73 29.83 -8.79
CA PHE A 595 -15.14 31.23 -8.65
C PHE A 595 -16.47 31.38 -7.91
N THR A 596 -17.48 30.57 -8.27
CA THR A 596 -18.84 30.76 -7.76
C THR A 596 -19.03 30.32 -6.31
N GLU A 597 -18.17 29.43 -5.82
CA GLU A 597 -18.23 28.94 -4.44
C GLU A 597 -17.14 29.53 -3.54
N ALA A 598 -16.29 30.45 -4.03
CA ALA A 598 -15.26 31.10 -3.21
C ALA A 598 -15.88 32.05 -2.17
N PRO A 599 -15.71 31.81 -0.85
CA PRO A 599 -16.19 32.76 0.16
C PRO A 599 -15.23 33.94 0.31
N VAL A 600 -15.80 35.14 0.42
CA VAL A 600 -15.08 36.36 0.79
C VAL A 600 -15.52 36.71 2.21
N LEU A 601 -14.59 36.68 3.13
CA LEU A 601 -14.83 36.80 4.56
C LEU A 601 -14.10 38.01 5.13
N ARG A 602 -14.62 38.56 6.22
CA ARG A 602 -13.96 39.60 7.00
C ARG A 602 -13.94 39.20 8.47
N LEU A 603 -12.77 39.33 9.10
CA LEU A 603 -12.56 39.00 10.51
C LEU A 603 -12.84 40.23 11.39
N ASN A 604 -13.55 40.03 12.50
CA ASN A 604 -13.91 41.10 13.43
C ASN A 604 -12.66 41.82 13.94
N GLY A 605 -12.64 43.16 13.84
CA GLY A 605 -11.52 43.99 14.29
C GLY A 605 -10.38 44.16 13.28
N ILE A 606 -10.38 43.45 12.15
CA ILE A 606 -9.39 43.65 11.06
C ILE A 606 -10.06 44.35 9.87
N PRO A 607 -9.49 45.43 9.31
CA PRO A 607 -10.03 46.08 8.11
C PRO A 607 -9.55 45.37 6.83
N ARG A 608 -9.59 44.04 6.74
CA ARG A 608 -9.14 43.29 5.55
C ARG A 608 -10.20 42.28 5.11
N ALA A 609 -10.35 42.10 3.80
CA ALA A 609 -11.15 41.02 3.22
C ALA A 609 -10.25 39.84 2.88
N ILE A 610 -10.71 38.63 3.17
CA ILE A 610 -10.03 37.37 2.92
C ILE A 610 -10.85 36.59 1.90
N ILE A 611 -10.28 36.35 0.72
CA ILE A 611 -10.88 35.54 -0.32
C ILE A 611 -10.35 34.12 -0.14
N LEU A 612 -11.16 33.23 0.43
CA LEU A 612 -10.81 31.83 0.61
C LEU A 612 -11.09 31.05 -0.68
N GLN A 613 -10.18 30.17 -1.07
CA GLN A 613 -10.39 29.28 -2.21
C GLN A 613 -10.95 27.95 -1.73
N ASN A 614 -11.99 27.45 -2.39
CA ASN A 614 -12.51 26.10 -2.12
C ASN A 614 -11.74 25.01 -2.90
N THR A 615 -10.55 25.36 -3.42
CA THR A 615 -9.67 24.48 -4.21
C THR A 615 -8.21 24.78 -3.86
N GLN A 616 -7.29 23.84 -4.14
CA GLN A 616 -5.84 24.03 -3.92
C GLN A 616 -5.17 24.96 -4.95
N ARG A 617 -5.93 25.82 -5.64
CA ARG A 617 -5.43 26.72 -6.68
C ARG A 617 -5.29 28.13 -6.11
N ARG A 618 -4.12 28.74 -6.32
CA ARG A 618 -3.88 30.14 -5.93
C ARG A 618 -4.74 31.09 -6.77
N ILE A 619 -5.38 32.03 -6.10
CA ILE A 619 -6.05 33.18 -6.72
C ILE A 619 -5.00 34.28 -6.95
N ARG A 620 -5.01 34.88 -8.13
CA ARG A 620 -4.24 36.09 -8.43
C ARG A 620 -5.15 37.12 -9.04
N ILE A 621 -5.06 38.35 -8.59
CA ILE A 621 -5.80 39.48 -9.14
C ILE A 621 -4.79 40.35 -9.87
N GLU A 622 -5.06 40.62 -11.14
CA GLU A 622 -4.18 41.47 -11.95
C GLU A 622 -4.22 42.91 -11.44
N ASP A 623 -3.10 43.60 -11.56
CA ASP A 623 -3.01 44.99 -11.13
C ASP A 623 -3.89 45.88 -12.01
N GLY A 624 -4.56 46.85 -11.38
CA GLY A 624 -5.57 47.68 -12.02
C GLY A 624 -6.20 48.65 -11.04
N GLU A 625 -6.95 49.62 -11.54
CA GLU A 625 -7.49 50.72 -10.72
C GLU A 625 -8.41 50.21 -9.60
N ALA A 626 -9.30 49.27 -9.90
CA ALA A 626 -10.17 48.62 -8.89
C ALA A 626 -9.35 47.78 -7.89
N ALA A 627 -8.35 47.04 -8.39
CA ALA A 627 -7.52 46.16 -7.57
C ALA A 627 -6.67 46.96 -6.57
N GLY A 628 -6.10 48.09 -6.99
CA GLY A 628 -5.35 48.99 -6.12
C GLY A 628 -6.21 49.64 -5.04
N LEU A 629 -7.41 50.14 -5.41
CA LEU A 629 -8.34 50.75 -4.47
C LEU A 629 -8.86 49.77 -3.40
N LEU A 630 -9.10 48.51 -3.78
CA LEU A 630 -9.55 47.48 -2.84
C LEU A 630 -8.39 46.77 -2.12
N GLY A 631 -7.14 47.20 -2.37
CA GLY A 631 -5.95 46.59 -1.78
C GLY A 631 -5.75 45.12 -2.13
N VAL A 632 -6.37 44.64 -3.22
CA VAL A 632 -6.28 43.24 -3.68
C VAL A 632 -5.28 43.06 -4.83
N ASN A 633 -4.57 44.12 -5.21
CA ASN A 633 -3.51 44.06 -6.20
C ASN A 633 -2.25 43.36 -5.66
N PRO A 634 -1.37 42.83 -6.52
CA PRO A 634 -0.21 42.04 -6.10
C PRO A 634 0.76 42.74 -5.16
N ALA A 635 0.76 44.08 -5.10
CA ALA A 635 1.64 44.85 -4.22
C ALA A 635 1.10 45.01 -2.78
N ASN A 636 -0.23 44.97 -2.59
CA ASN A 636 -0.87 45.20 -1.29
C ASN A 636 -1.53 43.95 -0.70
N ALA A 637 -1.89 42.99 -1.56
CA ALA A 637 -2.48 41.73 -1.13
C ALA A 637 -1.41 40.80 -0.56
N SER A 638 -1.78 40.04 0.47
CA SER A 638 -0.94 39.00 1.07
C SER A 638 -1.54 37.63 0.78
N ASP A 639 -0.73 36.69 0.31
CA ASP A 639 -1.14 35.30 0.20
C ASP A 639 -1.12 34.65 1.56
N LEU A 640 -2.23 34.03 1.94
CA LEU A 640 -2.39 33.38 3.24
C LEU A 640 -2.74 31.91 3.04
N SER A 641 -2.42 31.12 4.06
CA SER A 641 -2.88 29.75 4.20
C SER A 641 -3.95 29.69 5.29
N VAL A 642 -5.12 29.18 4.93
CA VAL A 642 -6.26 29.05 5.85
C VAL A 642 -6.54 27.58 6.08
N PHE A 643 -6.50 27.16 7.34
CA PHE A 643 -6.88 25.82 7.73
C PHE A 643 -8.40 25.76 7.92
N VAL A 644 -9.06 24.87 7.19
CA VAL A 644 -10.50 24.59 7.31
C VAL A 644 -10.65 23.19 7.88
N GLY A 645 -11.13 23.10 9.11
CA GLY A 645 -11.38 21.84 9.80
C GLY A 645 -12.50 21.02 9.15
N ALA A 646 -12.53 19.73 9.46
CA ALA A 646 -13.68 18.89 9.25
C ALA A 646 -14.87 19.31 10.13
N THR A 647 -16.01 18.66 9.95
CA THR A 647 -17.19 18.94 10.77
C THR A 647 -16.88 18.58 12.23
N VAL A 648 -17.11 19.53 13.14
CA VAL A 648 -16.91 19.36 14.57
C VAL A 648 -17.84 18.24 15.09
N GLY A 649 -17.28 17.33 15.88
CA GLY A 649 -17.98 16.20 16.49
C GLY A 649 -18.74 16.56 17.76
N ASP A 650 -19.27 15.55 18.44
CA ASP A 650 -19.98 15.73 19.72
C ASP A 650 -18.98 15.94 20.87
N PHE A 651 -18.98 17.16 21.42
CA PHE A 651 -18.15 17.54 22.57
C PHE A 651 -18.46 16.72 23.84
N GLY A 652 -19.65 16.13 23.96
CA GLY A 652 -20.04 15.30 25.10
C GLY A 652 -19.23 14.00 25.25
N ILE A 653 -18.49 13.60 24.21
CA ILE A 653 -17.59 12.44 24.22
C ILE A 653 -16.30 12.74 24.99
N LEU A 654 -15.91 14.01 25.09
CA LEU A 654 -14.66 14.41 25.73
C LEU A 654 -14.81 14.39 27.26
N THR A 655 -13.91 13.67 27.93
CA THR A 655 -13.87 13.55 29.40
C THR A 655 -12.86 14.49 30.06
N GLN A 656 -12.01 15.12 29.25
CA GLN A 656 -10.96 16.06 29.65
C GLN A 656 -10.82 17.19 28.61
N PRO A 657 -10.25 18.34 28.98
CA PRO A 657 -10.02 19.43 28.04
C PRO A 657 -9.13 18.98 26.86
N PRO A 658 -9.50 19.31 25.60
CA PRO A 658 -8.75 18.89 24.43
C PRO A 658 -7.28 19.33 24.45
N GLN A 659 -6.37 18.42 24.14
CA GLN A 659 -4.97 18.73 23.87
C GLN A 659 -4.61 18.39 22.42
N LEU A 660 -3.92 19.32 21.76
CA LEU A 660 -3.56 19.20 20.35
C LEU A 660 -2.13 19.70 20.12
N THR A 661 -1.45 19.03 19.19
CA THR A 661 -0.15 19.47 18.69
C THR A 661 -0.38 20.40 17.51
N VAL A 662 0.27 21.56 17.52
CA VAL A 662 0.25 22.55 16.43
C VAL A 662 1.58 22.48 15.71
N PHE A 663 1.52 22.31 14.40
CA PHE A 663 2.67 22.42 13.51
C PHE A 663 2.57 23.74 12.77
N LYS A 664 3.64 24.53 12.85
CA LYS A 664 3.81 25.77 12.11
C LYS A 664 4.83 25.50 11.02
N GLU A 665 4.34 25.41 9.80
CA GLU A 665 5.16 25.34 8.62
C GLU A 665 5.36 26.76 8.07
N THR A 666 6.61 27.13 7.80
CA THR A 666 6.95 28.42 7.21
C THR A 666 7.67 28.18 5.90
N VAL A 667 7.20 28.81 4.83
CA VAL A 667 7.78 28.69 3.50
C VAL A 667 8.24 30.08 3.06
N SER A 668 9.56 30.26 2.89
CA SER A 668 10.16 31.52 2.42
C SER A 668 11.18 31.26 1.32
N ASP A 669 11.04 31.93 0.16
CA ASP A 669 11.97 31.95 -1.00
C ASP A 669 13.04 30.83 -0.97
N ASP A 670 12.58 29.58 -1.12
CA ASP A 670 13.41 28.36 -1.14
C ASP A 670 13.88 27.86 0.23
N SER A 671 13.02 27.85 1.25
CA SER A 671 13.29 27.14 2.51
C SER A 671 11.99 26.71 3.18
N LEU A 672 12.01 25.51 3.74
CA LEU A 672 10.89 24.92 4.47
C LEU A 672 11.26 24.87 5.95
N GLY A 673 10.67 25.73 6.78
CA GLY A 673 10.83 25.67 8.24
C GLY A 673 9.67 24.95 8.90
N MET A 674 9.94 24.08 9.87
CA MET A 674 8.92 23.36 10.63
C MET A 674 9.16 23.55 12.13
N GLU A 675 8.21 24.21 12.81
CA GLU A 675 8.17 24.35 14.27
C GLU A 675 6.97 23.57 14.82
N THR A 676 7.12 22.94 15.99
CA THR A 676 6.04 22.15 16.62
C THR A 676 5.88 22.54 18.08
N PHE A 677 4.64 22.71 18.53
CA PHE A 677 4.32 22.98 19.94
C PHE A 677 2.93 22.44 20.32
N THR A 678 2.74 22.12 21.60
CA THR A 678 1.46 21.61 22.12
C THR A 678 0.61 22.74 22.73
N VAL A 679 -0.70 22.67 22.52
CA VAL A 679 -1.72 23.57 23.09
C VAL A 679 -2.79 22.73 23.79
N ALA A 680 -3.25 23.18 24.96
CA ALA A 680 -4.31 22.55 25.72
C ALA A 680 -5.43 23.57 25.98
N LEU A 681 -6.67 23.20 25.67
CA LEU A 681 -7.84 24.01 26.01
C LEU A 681 -8.03 24.04 27.53
N SER A 682 -8.59 25.15 28.03
CA SER A 682 -8.80 25.38 29.47
C SER A 682 -9.93 24.51 30.05
N ALA A 683 -10.91 24.14 29.23
CA ALA A 683 -12.05 23.29 29.57
C ALA A 683 -12.56 22.54 28.32
N VAL A 684 -13.48 21.59 28.51
CA VAL A 684 -14.24 20.99 27.40
C VAL A 684 -15.19 22.05 26.84
N PRO A 685 -15.12 22.40 25.54
CA PRO A 685 -16.01 23.41 24.95
C PRO A 685 -17.48 23.00 25.01
N ALA A 686 -18.37 23.96 25.24
CA ALA A 686 -19.82 23.72 25.20
C ALA A 686 -20.36 23.61 23.77
N ASP A 687 -19.75 24.35 22.83
CA ASP A 687 -20.10 24.38 21.41
C ASP A 687 -18.91 24.84 20.55
N GLY A 688 -19.08 24.82 19.22
CA GLY A 688 -18.04 25.22 18.28
C GLY A 688 -17.61 26.69 18.39
N ASN A 689 -18.48 27.60 18.83
CA ASN A 689 -18.12 29.02 19.01
C ASN A 689 -17.23 29.23 20.24
N THR A 690 -17.52 28.51 21.32
CA THR A 690 -16.69 28.47 22.53
C THR A 690 -15.33 27.86 22.19
N ALA A 691 -15.31 26.75 21.45
CA ALA A 691 -14.09 26.11 20.99
C ALA A 691 -13.22 27.06 20.14
N ALA A 692 -13.83 27.80 19.20
CA ALA A 692 -13.12 28.80 18.39
C ALA A 692 -12.52 29.92 19.25
N SER A 693 -13.28 30.45 20.21
CA SER A 693 -12.84 31.57 21.06
C SER A 693 -11.69 31.18 21.99
N ASP A 694 -11.77 29.99 22.58
CA ASP A 694 -10.73 29.46 23.46
C ASP A 694 -9.45 29.16 22.66
N LEU A 695 -9.59 28.52 21.50
CA LEU A 695 -8.45 28.19 20.63
C LEU A 695 -7.77 29.46 20.10
N GLU A 696 -8.54 30.48 19.68
CA GLU A 696 -7.98 31.77 19.25
C GLU A 696 -7.15 32.42 20.36
N THR A 697 -7.69 32.44 21.59
CA THR A 697 -7.01 33.02 22.75
C THR A 697 -5.68 32.32 23.02
N LEU A 698 -5.66 30.99 22.92
CA LEU A 698 -4.46 30.17 23.13
C LEU A 698 -3.42 30.38 22.03
N LEU A 699 -3.82 30.32 20.76
CA LEU A 699 -2.91 30.49 19.63
C LEU A 699 -2.28 31.88 19.62
N ARG A 700 -3.05 32.93 19.97
CA ARG A 700 -2.52 34.30 20.05
C ARG A 700 -1.56 34.55 21.21
N ALA A 701 -1.65 33.75 22.27
CA ALA A 701 -0.75 33.85 23.41
C ALA A 701 0.64 33.24 23.13
N ARG A 702 0.77 32.44 22.05
CA ARG A 702 2.03 31.83 21.63
C ARG A 702 2.94 32.87 20.99
N ALA A 703 4.17 32.97 21.49
CA ALA A 703 5.18 33.87 20.94
C ALA A 703 5.51 33.51 19.48
N GLU A 704 5.43 32.23 19.13
CA GLU A 704 5.73 31.66 17.82
C GLU A 704 4.75 32.09 16.72
N LEU A 705 3.50 32.43 17.10
CA LEU A 705 2.40 32.82 16.21
C LEU A 705 2.03 34.31 16.28
N GLY A 706 2.40 34.98 17.37
CA GLY A 706 2.04 36.38 17.62
C GLY A 706 0.53 36.61 17.71
N THR A 707 0.11 37.89 17.65
CA THR A 707 -1.31 38.28 17.81
C THR A 707 -2.15 38.15 16.53
N ASN A 708 -1.56 37.60 15.46
CA ASN A 708 -2.08 37.65 14.09
C ASN A 708 -2.79 36.35 13.66
N THR A 709 -3.11 35.49 14.62
CA THR A 709 -3.88 34.24 14.38
C THR A 709 -5.32 34.41 14.85
N PHE A 710 -6.27 33.94 14.04
CA PHE A 710 -7.70 34.08 14.29
C PHE A 710 -8.39 32.74 14.08
N VAL A 711 -9.44 32.45 14.84
CA VAL A 711 -10.22 31.22 14.70
C VAL A 711 -11.70 31.56 14.65
N ARG A 712 -12.41 30.99 13.69
CA ARG A 712 -13.85 31.18 13.53
C ARG A 712 -14.54 29.84 13.38
N PHE A 713 -15.74 29.72 13.94
CA PHE A 713 -16.64 28.62 13.66
C PHE A 713 -17.62 29.02 12.54
N ASP A 714 -17.63 28.29 11.42
CA ASP A 714 -18.49 28.58 10.27
C ASP A 714 -19.05 27.27 9.68
N GLN A 715 -20.37 27.20 9.50
CA GLN A 715 -21.07 26.05 8.92
C GLN A 715 -20.73 24.66 9.54
N GLY A 716 -20.36 24.61 10.83
CA GLY A 716 -19.97 23.37 11.49
C GLY A 716 -18.47 23.07 11.48
N HIS A 717 -17.65 23.96 10.92
CA HIS A 717 -16.20 23.81 10.76
C HIS A 717 -15.45 24.87 11.56
N LEU A 718 -14.32 24.50 12.17
CA LEU A 718 -13.37 25.46 12.71
C LEU A 718 -12.41 25.90 11.60
N VAL A 719 -12.33 27.21 11.37
CA VAL A 719 -11.47 27.82 10.36
C VAL A 719 -10.41 28.67 11.05
N VAL A 720 -9.14 28.33 10.86
CA VAL A 720 -7.99 28.99 11.47
C VAL A 720 -7.25 29.80 10.40
N TYR A 721 -7.03 31.08 10.70
CA TYR A 721 -6.34 32.03 9.84
C TYR A 721 -5.02 32.42 10.49
N SER A 722 -3.91 32.27 9.76
CA SER A 722 -2.66 32.95 10.08
C SER A 722 -2.53 34.15 9.15
N MET A 723 -2.47 35.37 9.69
CA MET A 723 -2.24 36.58 8.89
C MET A 723 -0.74 36.82 8.64
N GLN A 724 0.13 35.86 8.98
CA GLN A 724 1.54 35.89 8.64
C GLN A 724 1.75 35.31 7.23
N ASP A 725 2.54 36.00 6.41
CA ASP A 725 2.88 35.54 5.07
C ASP A 725 3.72 34.26 5.11
N GLY A 726 3.46 33.32 4.20
CA GLY A 726 4.18 32.05 4.11
C GLY A 726 3.96 31.05 5.27
N VAL A 727 3.11 31.37 6.27
CA VAL A 727 2.88 30.50 7.43
C VAL A 727 1.62 29.65 7.24
N THR A 728 1.79 28.34 7.38
CA THR A 728 0.72 27.34 7.37
C THR A 728 0.62 26.65 8.72
N LEU A 729 -0.58 26.66 9.31
CA LEU A 729 -0.85 25.97 10.58
C LEU A 729 -1.54 24.64 10.34
N ARG A 730 -1.12 23.64 11.11
CA ARG A 730 -1.68 22.29 11.11
C ARG A 730 -1.81 21.78 12.52
N PHE A 731 -2.66 20.77 12.68
CA PHE A 731 -3.00 20.20 13.96
C PHE A 731 -3.00 18.68 13.91
N ALA A 732 -2.52 18.10 15.00
CA ALA A 732 -2.45 16.67 15.21
C ALA A 732 -2.92 16.28 16.61
N ALA A 733 -3.14 14.98 16.78
CA ALA A 733 -3.43 14.39 18.07
C ALA A 733 -2.19 14.46 18.97
N THR A 734 -2.43 14.54 20.28
CA THR A 734 -1.39 14.26 21.27
C THR A 734 -1.50 12.79 21.68
N GLY A 735 -0.39 12.15 22.05
CA GLY A 735 -0.42 10.75 22.52
C GLY A 735 -1.31 10.57 23.77
N THR A 736 -1.48 11.61 24.57
CA THR A 736 -2.32 11.64 25.78
C THR A 736 -3.79 11.97 25.53
N ASP A 737 -4.12 12.57 24.38
CA ASP A 737 -5.49 12.89 23.97
C ASP A 737 -5.68 12.70 22.45
N PRO A 738 -5.98 11.47 22.02
CA PRO A 738 -6.21 11.18 20.61
C PRO A 738 -7.58 11.65 20.09
N LEU A 739 -8.53 11.99 20.98
CA LEU A 739 -9.89 12.35 20.60
C LEU A 739 -10.11 13.86 20.50
N GLY A 740 -9.40 14.67 21.28
CA GLY A 740 -9.58 16.13 21.33
C GLY A 740 -9.52 16.79 19.95
N VAL A 741 -8.45 16.53 19.18
CA VAL A 741 -8.28 17.12 17.83
C VAL A 741 -9.33 16.62 16.82
N VAL A 742 -9.78 15.37 16.98
CA VAL A 742 -10.77 14.74 16.09
C VAL A 742 -12.15 15.34 16.33
N VAL A 743 -12.54 15.47 17.60
CA VAL A 743 -13.81 16.10 17.98
C VAL A 743 -13.84 17.58 17.56
N LEU A 744 -12.71 18.28 17.64
CA LEU A 744 -12.60 19.65 17.12
C LEU A 744 -12.59 19.73 15.59
N GLY A 745 -12.50 18.60 14.87
CA GLY A 745 -12.40 18.57 13.42
C GLY A 745 -11.08 19.16 12.89
N LEU A 746 -10.04 19.27 13.72
CA LEU A 746 -8.80 19.98 13.35
C LEU A 746 -7.69 19.05 12.82
N LEU A 747 -7.88 17.72 12.84
CA LEU A 747 -6.86 16.80 12.38
C LEU A 747 -6.47 17.09 10.93
N SER A 748 -5.19 17.29 10.65
CA SER A 748 -4.71 17.80 9.35
C SER A 748 -4.26 16.71 8.38
N THR A 749 -4.42 16.96 7.07
CA THR A 749 -3.77 16.16 5.99
C THR A 749 -2.80 16.98 5.16
N LEU A 750 -1.68 16.35 4.78
CA LEU A 750 -0.69 16.86 3.83
C LEU A 750 -1.13 16.62 2.36
N PRO A 751 -0.42 17.10 1.34
CA PRO A 751 -0.42 16.48 0.02
C PRO A 751 0.53 15.28 0.04
N ALA A 752 0.19 14.24 -0.71
CA ALA A 752 1.02 13.04 -0.85
C ALA A 752 2.39 13.38 -1.46
N ILE A 753 2.40 14.28 -2.44
CA ILE A 753 3.62 14.76 -3.10
C ILE A 753 3.49 16.28 -3.29
N GLY A 754 4.44 17.04 -2.77
CA GLY A 754 4.50 18.51 -2.86
C GLY A 754 5.76 19.03 -2.15
N TYR A 755 6.12 20.30 -2.32
CA TYR A 755 7.18 20.89 -1.51
C TYR A 755 6.65 21.44 -0.20
N ASP A 756 5.50 22.11 -0.26
CA ASP A 756 4.81 22.66 0.90
C ASP A 756 3.61 21.79 1.31
N ALA A 757 3.16 22.06 2.52
CA ALA A 757 1.95 21.56 3.12
C ALA A 757 0.68 21.78 2.30
N VAL A 758 0.57 22.90 1.58
CA VAL A 758 -0.66 23.23 0.83
C VAL A 758 -0.62 22.63 -0.57
N GLY A 759 0.56 22.21 -1.05
CA GLY A 759 0.77 21.77 -2.41
C GLY A 759 0.74 22.93 -3.41
N ILE A 760 0.95 24.17 -2.96
CA ILE A 760 1.09 25.34 -3.85
C ILE A 760 2.47 25.33 -4.49
N LEU A 761 3.50 25.08 -3.67
CA LEU A 761 4.86 24.89 -4.17
C LEU A 761 5.03 23.43 -4.62
N PRO A 762 5.43 23.25 -5.89
CA PRO A 762 5.45 21.93 -6.47
C PRO A 762 6.68 21.15 -6.01
N ALA A 763 6.56 19.83 -5.93
CA ALA A 763 7.71 18.94 -5.93
C ALA A 763 8.45 18.98 -7.29
N PRO A 764 9.62 18.33 -7.44
CA PRO A 764 10.40 18.39 -8.67
C PRO A 764 9.70 17.66 -9.83
N GLU A 765 10.39 17.52 -10.96
CA GLU A 765 9.87 16.68 -12.04
C GLU A 765 9.79 15.21 -11.63
N CYS A 766 8.73 14.53 -12.07
CA CYS A 766 8.43 13.18 -11.59
C CYS A 766 8.11 12.15 -12.68
N TYR A 767 8.40 10.89 -12.35
CA TYR A 767 8.08 9.68 -13.11
C TYR A 767 7.32 8.74 -12.19
N ILE A 768 6.13 8.30 -12.59
CA ILE A 768 5.27 7.44 -11.77
C ILE A 768 4.76 6.27 -12.63
N GLU A 769 5.11 5.04 -12.27
CA GLU A 769 4.61 3.86 -12.99
C GLU A 769 4.10 2.80 -12.02
N ASN A 770 3.01 2.13 -12.42
CA ASN A 770 2.36 1.05 -11.67
C ASN A 770 2.16 1.40 -10.19
N SER A 771 1.77 2.63 -9.86
CA SER A 771 1.77 3.10 -8.47
C SER A 771 0.42 3.67 -8.05
N THR A 772 0.14 3.64 -6.75
CA THR A 772 -1.08 4.23 -6.19
C THR A 772 -0.71 5.38 -5.26
N ILE A 773 -1.12 6.59 -5.66
CA ILE A 773 -0.88 7.82 -4.91
C ILE A 773 -2.20 8.23 -4.26
N MET A 774 -2.24 8.15 -2.93
CA MET A 774 -3.38 8.53 -2.12
C MET A 774 -3.13 9.90 -1.50
N GLY A 775 -3.87 10.91 -1.94
CA GLY A 775 -3.67 12.31 -1.58
C GLY A 775 -3.33 13.20 -2.77
N ALA A 776 -3.40 14.52 -2.56
CA ALA A 776 -3.13 15.50 -3.60
C ALA A 776 -1.67 15.46 -4.04
N VAL A 777 -1.43 15.78 -5.32
CA VAL A 777 -0.10 15.80 -5.93
C VAL A 777 0.15 17.16 -6.56
N SER A 778 1.25 17.80 -6.21
CA SER A 778 1.72 19.04 -6.83
C SER A 778 3.16 18.89 -7.29
N VAL A 779 3.40 19.01 -8.59
CA VAL A 779 4.73 18.76 -9.20
C VAL A 779 5.05 19.76 -10.29
N ARG A 780 6.35 20.02 -10.49
CA ARG A 780 6.85 21.01 -11.43
C ARG A 780 6.61 20.55 -12.86
N ALA A 781 6.90 19.28 -13.13
CA ALA A 781 6.60 18.59 -14.37
C ALA A 781 6.26 17.11 -14.09
N MET A 782 5.43 16.52 -14.94
CA MET A 782 5.09 15.10 -14.90
C MET A 782 5.61 14.47 -16.19
N GLN A 783 6.84 13.95 -16.14
CA GLN A 783 7.53 13.41 -17.32
C GLN A 783 6.80 12.20 -17.87
N THR A 784 6.40 11.27 -17.00
CA THR A 784 5.54 10.14 -17.35
C THR A 784 4.75 9.70 -16.12
N ALA A 785 3.44 9.51 -16.28
CA ALA A 785 2.63 8.73 -15.35
C ALA A 785 1.93 7.59 -16.12
N SER A 786 2.20 6.33 -15.77
CA SER A 786 1.66 5.15 -16.47
C SER A 786 1.03 4.15 -15.52
N ASN A 787 -0.09 3.54 -15.93
CA ASN A 787 -0.75 2.45 -15.19
C ASN A 787 -1.01 2.75 -13.71
N SER A 788 -1.19 4.02 -13.35
CA SER A 788 -1.20 4.48 -11.96
C SER A 788 -2.57 5.00 -11.54
N ILE A 789 -2.81 5.07 -10.23
CA ILE A 789 -4.06 5.60 -9.66
C ILE A 789 -3.72 6.81 -8.79
N PHE A 790 -4.35 7.94 -9.08
CA PHE A 790 -4.35 9.13 -8.22
C PHE A 790 -5.73 9.27 -7.57
N THR A 791 -5.81 9.28 -6.24
CA THR A 791 -7.13 9.40 -5.58
C THR A 791 -7.65 10.82 -5.55
N ASP A 792 -6.75 11.80 -5.56
CA ASP A 792 -7.05 13.23 -5.42
C ASP A 792 -6.38 14.06 -6.51
N THR A 793 -6.66 15.36 -6.49
CA THR A 793 -6.26 16.31 -7.54
C THR A 793 -4.74 16.29 -7.78
N VAL A 794 -4.37 16.16 -9.04
CA VAL A 794 -2.99 16.30 -9.53
C VAL A 794 -2.83 17.68 -10.17
N THR A 795 -1.86 18.46 -9.72
CA THR A 795 -1.53 19.78 -10.26
C THR A 795 -0.11 19.76 -10.80
N VAL A 796 0.03 19.98 -12.11
CA VAL A 796 1.31 20.04 -12.81
C VAL A 796 1.51 21.43 -13.39
N GLN A 797 2.60 22.09 -13.02
CA GLN A 797 2.88 23.45 -13.49
C GLN A 797 3.25 23.49 -14.98
N ARG A 798 4.22 22.68 -15.41
CA ARG A 798 4.69 22.62 -16.81
C ARG A 798 3.93 21.57 -17.61
N GLN A 799 2.72 21.91 -18.05
CA GLN A 799 1.82 20.99 -18.78
C GLN A 799 2.27 20.63 -20.21
N GLN A 800 3.24 21.39 -20.77
CA GLN A 800 3.79 21.14 -22.11
C GLN A 800 4.81 19.98 -22.13
N ILE A 801 5.19 19.46 -20.96
CA ILE A 801 6.21 18.42 -20.79
C ILE A 801 5.53 17.14 -20.31
N GLY A 802 5.84 16.02 -20.96
CA GLY A 802 5.44 14.68 -20.55
C GLY A 802 4.00 14.30 -20.90
N CYS A 803 3.54 13.18 -20.33
CA CYS A 803 2.23 12.59 -20.60
C CYS A 803 1.74 11.74 -19.43
N VAL A 804 0.44 11.77 -19.17
CA VAL A 804 -0.24 10.79 -18.30
C VAL A 804 -0.97 9.79 -19.16
N ARG A 805 -0.77 8.50 -18.94
CA ARG A 805 -1.31 7.42 -19.79
C ARG A 805 -1.84 6.25 -18.98
N PHE A 806 -2.90 5.60 -19.47
CA PHE A 806 -3.47 4.36 -18.89
C PHE A 806 -3.68 4.42 -17.37
N SER A 807 -3.97 5.62 -16.86
CA SER A 807 -4.01 5.91 -15.43
C SER A 807 -5.36 6.49 -15.06
N TYR A 808 -5.73 6.36 -13.79
CA TYR A 808 -6.88 7.07 -13.24
C TYR A 808 -6.44 8.43 -12.71
N VAL A 809 -7.01 9.50 -13.24
CA VAL A 809 -6.74 10.89 -12.83
C VAL A 809 -8.06 11.59 -12.54
N PRO A 810 -8.26 12.16 -11.34
CA PRO A 810 -9.50 12.87 -11.03
C PRO A 810 -9.78 14.01 -12.01
N PRO A 811 -11.04 14.22 -12.45
CA PRO A 811 -11.37 15.22 -13.48
C PRO A 811 -10.91 16.65 -13.19
N ALA A 812 -10.87 17.06 -11.92
CA ALA A 812 -10.44 18.40 -11.51
C ALA A 812 -8.93 18.66 -11.65
N SER A 813 -8.14 17.62 -11.95
CA SER A 813 -6.69 17.68 -12.04
C SER A 813 -6.21 18.48 -13.25
N VAL A 814 -5.10 19.18 -13.07
CA VAL A 814 -4.40 19.94 -14.10
C VAL A 814 -3.12 19.18 -14.44
N THR A 815 -3.12 18.47 -15.56
CA THR A 815 -2.01 17.57 -15.95
C THR A 815 -1.53 17.88 -17.38
N PRO A 816 -0.38 17.35 -17.80
CA PRO A 816 -0.03 17.26 -19.22
C PRO A 816 -1.07 16.44 -20.00
N ARG A 817 -0.81 16.27 -21.31
CA ARG A 817 -1.67 15.48 -22.19
C ARG A 817 -2.00 14.12 -21.57
N ARG A 818 -3.30 13.82 -21.51
CA ARG A 818 -3.82 12.52 -21.08
C ARG A 818 -4.03 11.60 -22.27
N PHE A 819 -3.53 10.37 -22.18
CA PHE A 819 -3.68 9.36 -23.21
C PHE A 819 -4.34 8.11 -22.63
N ARG A 820 -5.58 7.85 -23.05
CA ARG A 820 -6.34 6.68 -22.61
C ARG A 820 -6.50 6.58 -21.07
N CYS A 821 -6.66 7.72 -20.40
CA CYS A 821 -6.87 7.78 -18.96
C CYS A 821 -8.35 7.64 -18.59
N GLU A 822 -8.62 7.19 -17.37
CA GLU A 822 -9.95 7.22 -16.76
C GLU A 822 -10.05 8.37 -15.76
N PRO A 823 -11.23 9.00 -15.59
CA PRO A 823 -12.51 8.67 -16.21
C PRO A 823 -12.72 9.30 -17.60
N ASP A 824 -11.73 9.99 -18.17
CA ASP A 824 -11.87 10.74 -19.44
C ASP A 824 -12.46 9.87 -20.57
N ARG A 825 -11.96 8.65 -20.73
CA ARG A 825 -12.48 7.70 -21.74
C ARG A 825 -13.93 7.30 -21.46
N ALA A 826 -14.29 6.99 -20.22
CA ALA A 826 -15.66 6.65 -19.86
C ALA A 826 -16.62 7.82 -20.06
N MET A 827 -16.18 9.06 -19.78
CA MET A 827 -16.93 10.28 -20.05
C MET A 827 -17.14 10.49 -21.55
N ASP A 828 -16.08 10.33 -22.35
CA ASP A 828 -16.16 10.45 -23.81
C ASP A 828 -17.07 9.38 -24.43
N ALA A 829 -17.01 8.14 -23.91
CA ALA A 829 -17.86 7.05 -24.37
C ALA A 829 -19.33 7.18 -23.95
N ALA A 830 -19.64 7.98 -22.93
CA ALA A 830 -21.01 8.21 -22.47
C ALA A 830 -21.78 9.17 -23.41
N VAL A 831 -21.09 10.01 -24.16
CA VAL A 831 -21.70 10.93 -25.13
C VAL A 831 -22.06 10.16 -26.40
N GLN A 832 -23.35 10.09 -26.73
CA GLN A 832 -23.85 9.40 -27.93
C GLN A 832 -24.21 10.40 -29.03
N ASN A 833 -24.11 9.96 -30.29
CA ASN A 833 -24.52 10.78 -31.44
C ASN A 833 -26.03 11.08 -31.39
N GLY A 834 -26.39 12.36 -31.36
CA GLY A 834 -27.78 12.83 -31.37
C GLY A 834 -28.31 13.35 -30.02
N MET A 835 -27.51 13.28 -28.94
CA MET A 835 -27.82 13.96 -27.68
C MET A 835 -27.66 15.48 -27.83
N ASP A 836 -28.48 16.25 -27.14
CA ASP A 836 -28.27 17.70 -27.01
C ASP A 836 -27.11 18.02 -26.03
N ASP A 837 -26.70 19.29 -25.96
CA ASP A 837 -25.56 19.71 -25.14
C ASP A 837 -25.79 19.46 -23.64
N PHE A 838 -27.05 19.55 -23.18
CA PHE A 838 -27.40 19.40 -21.76
C PHE A 838 -27.43 17.91 -21.35
N GLU A 839 -28.02 17.05 -22.17
CA GLU A 839 -28.00 15.60 -22.01
C GLU A 839 -26.57 15.05 -22.02
N SER A 840 -25.74 15.55 -22.96
CA SER A 840 -24.32 15.18 -23.04
C SER A 840 -23.55 15.56 -21.78
N LEU A 841 -23.81 16.75 -21.22
CA LEU A 841 -23.18 17.20 -19.98
C LEU A 841 -23.56 16.30 -18.79
N ILE A 842 -24.84 15.95 -18.65
CA ILE A 842 -25.32 15.05 -17.59
C ILE A 842 -24.68 13.68 -17.72
N ALA A 843 -24.71 13.07 -18.91
CA ALA A 843 -24.13 11.76 -19.15
C ALA A 843 -22.62 11.70 -18.82
N ARG A 844 -21.87 12.75 -19.20
CA ARG A 844 -20.45 12.89 -18.82
C ARG A 844 -20.26 12.97 -17.31
N GLN A 845 -21.07 13.78 -16.62
CA GLN A 845 -20.98 13.93 -15.17
C GLN A 845 -21.31 12.62 -14.43
N GLU A 846 -22.34 11.90 -14.87
CA GLU A 846 -22.71 10.59 -14.31
C GLU A 846 -21.61 9.55 -14.52
N ALA A 847 -21.05 9.46 -15.72
CA ALA A 847 -19.92 8.58 -16.01
C ALA A 847 -18.70 8.89 -15.14
N GLY A 848 -18.38 10.18 -14.96
CA GLY A 848 -17.31 10.63 -14.08
C GLY A 848 -17.50 10.28 -12.61
N ARG A 849 -18.74 10.32 -12.12
CA ARG A 849 -19.07 9.93 -10.74
C ARG A 849 -19.00 8.41 -10.54
N ARG A 850 -19.38 7.63 -11.56
CA ARG A 850 -19.37 6.16 -11.53
C ARG A 850 -17.95 5.60 -11.60
N VAL A 851 -17.11 6.12 -12.49
CA VAL A 851 -15.74 5.64 -12.69
C VAL A 851 -14.80 6.30 -11.70
N ARG A 852 -14.64 5.68 -10.54
CA ARG A 852 -13.73 6.09 -9.47
C ARG A 852 -13.08 4.86 -8.80
N PRO A 853 -11.84 4.97 -8.32
CA PRO A 853 -11.17 3.87 -7.64
C PRO A 853 -11.89 3.55 -6.33
N GLN A 854 -12.15 2.27 -6.12
CA GLN A 854 -12.69 1.75 -4.87
C GLN A 854 -11.74 0.69 -4.33
N PHE A 855 -11.33 0.86 -3.09
CA PHE A 855 -10.42 -0.05 -2.40
C PHE A 855 -11.19 -0.84 -1.35
N THR A 856 -10.76 -2.06 -1.08
CA THR A 856 -11.30 -2.92 -0.01
C THR A 856 -11.06 -2.26 1.35
N THR A 857 -9.86 -1.71 1.55
CA THR A 857 -9.57 -0.78 2.64
C THR A 857 -8.48 0.21 2.22
N ARG A 858 -8.57 1.43 2.75
CA ARG A 858 -7.56 2.50 2.60
C ARG A 858 -6.69 2.65 3.85
N ARG A 859 -6.96 1.89 4.91
CA ARG A 859 -6.22 2.00 6.18
C ARG A 859 -5.01 1.06 6.16
N TYR A 860 -3.82 1.63 6.26
CA TYR A 860 -2.59 0.86 6.44
C TYR A 860 -2.66 0.04 7.74
N GLY A 861 -2.07 -1.16 7.75
CA GLY A 861 -2.16 -2.13 8.84
C GLY A 861 -3.27 -3.19 8.69
N LEU A 862 -4.27 -2.94 7.83
CA LEU A 862 -5.28 -3.95 7.47
C LEU A 862 -4.84 -4.81 6.27
N PRO A 863 -5.16 -6.12 6.22
CA PRO A 863 -4.61 -7.04 5.21
C PRO A 863 -4.87 -6.68 3.74
N ALA A 864 -6.05 -6.13 3.43
CA ALA A 864 -6.46 -5.78 2.06
C ALA A 864 -6.13 -4.32 1.67
N TYR A 865 -5.13 -3.71 2.31
CA TYR A 865 -4.73 -2.32 2.10
C TYR A 865 -4.44 -2.03 0.62
N VAL A 866 -5.12 -1.00 0.08
CA VAL A 866 -5.05 -0.54 -1.33
C VAL A 866 -5.48 -1.59 -2.36
N GLN A 867 -5.99 -2.74 -1.90
CA GLN A 867 -6.49 -3.76 -2.81
C GLN A 867 -7.79 -3.29 -3.46
N LEU A 868 -7.84 -3.19 -4.80
CA LEU A 868 -9.07 -2.80 -5.48
C LEU A 868 -10.22 -3.74 -5.09
N SER A 869 -11.36 -3.12 -4.75
CA SER A 869 -12.61 -3.81 -4.47
C SER A 869 -13.13 -4.48 -5.75
N GLN A 870 -13.87 -5.57 -5.59
CA GLN A 870 -14.57 -6.21 -6.71
C GLN A 870 -15.64 -5.29 -7.32
N ASP A 871 -16.16 -4.34 -6.53
CA ASP A 871 -17.12 -3.31 -6.94
C ASP A 871 -16.45 -2.09 -7.63
N CYS A 872 -15.12 -2.06 -7.68
CA CYS A 872 -14.41 -1.02 -8.42
C CYS A 872 -14.79 -1.08 -9.90
N ALA A 873 -14.92 0.10 -10.51
CA ALA A 873 -15.29 0.23 -11.92
C ALA A 873 -14.38 -0.64 -12.81
N ARG A 874 -15.00 -1.39 -13.74
CA ARG A 874 -14.29 -2.30 -14.64
C ARG A 874 -13.22 -1.56 -15.44
N GLU A 875 -13.51 -0.32 -15.82
CA GLU A 875 -12.59 0.58 -16.53
C GLU A 875 -11.27 0.79 -15.78
N ILE A 876 -11.26 0.75 -14.45
CA ILE A 876 -10.03 0.84 -13.63
C ILE A 876 -9.42 -0.56 -13.42
N ARG A 877 -10.27 -1.57 -13.19
CA ARG A 877 -9.82 -2.96 -13.01
C ARG A 877 -9.15 -3.55 -14.25
N THR A 878 -9.41 -3.04 -15.46
CA THR A 878 -8.82 -3.56 -16.71
C THR A 878 -8.24 -2.45 -17.60
N GLY A 879 -8.00 -1.26 -17.04
CA GLY A 879 -7.69 -0.06 -17.83
C GLY A 879 -6.21 0.20 -18.09
N ALA A 880 -5.32 -0.59 -17.49
CA ALA A 880 -3.89 -0.48 -17.75
C ALA A 880 -3.54 -0.84 -19.22
N ASP A 881 -2.33 -0.51 -19.65
CA ASP A 881 -1.85 -0.77 -21.02
C ASP A 881 -1.86 -2.25 -21.41
N ASN A 882 -1.58 -3.12 -20.43
CA ASN A 882 -1.61 -4.58 -20.51
C ASN A 882 -2.99 -5.19 -20.18
N ALA A 883 -4.04 -4.36 -20.09
CA ALA A 883 -5.39 -4.71 -19.67
C ALA A 883 -5.52 -5.23 -18.22
N ALA A 884 -4.47 -5.07 -17.40
CA ALA A 884 -4.53 -5.38 -15.97
C ALA A 884 -5.18 -4.24 -15.18
N GLU A 885 -5.21 -4.40 -13.85
CA GLU A 885 -5.66 -3.34 -12.97
C GLU A 885 -4.65 -2.20 -12.90
N MET A 886 -5.12 -0.96 -12.83
CA MET A 886 -4.25 0.19 -12.57
C MET A 886 -3.76 0.18 -11.12
N GLY A 887 -2.64 0.84 -10.85
CA GLY A 887 -2.07 1.04 -9.51
C GLY A 887 -0.98 0.02 -9.14
N VAL A 888 -0.62 0.02 -7.85
CA VAL A 888 0.48 -0.79 -7.26
C VAL A 888 0.39 -2.30 -7.57
N PHE A 889 -0.81 -2.81 -7.77
CA PHE A 889 -1.04 -4.24 -7.98
C PHE A 889 -1.15 -4.64 -9.47
N ASN A 890 -0.80 -3.74 -10.40
CA ASN A 890 -0.82 -4.01 -11.84
C ASN A 890 -0.10 -5.32 -12.21
N ARG A 891 1.10 -5.51 -11.65
CA ARG A 891 1.95 -6.70 -11.89
C ARG A 891 1.30 -8.03 -11.51
N LEU A 892 0.28 -8.03 -10.65
CA LEU A 892 -0.42 -9.25 -10.26
C LEU A 892 -1.30 -9.82 -11.38
N MET A 893 -1.66 -9.02 -12.40
CA MET A 893 -2.46 -9.47 -13.55
C MET A 893 -3.77 -10.16 -13.12
N ARG A 894 -4.41 -9.67 -12.04
CA ARG A 894 -5.61 -10.29 -11.45
C ARG A 894 -6.77 -10.46 -12.45
N PRO A 895 -7.10 -9.46 -13.30
CA PRO A 895 -8.16 -9.63 -14.30
C PRO A 895 -7.86 -10.73 -15.32
N GLN A 896 -6.60 -10.86 -15.72
CA GLN A 896 -6.15 -11.89 -16.66
C GLN A 896 -6.22 -13.27 -16.02
N ARG A 897 -5.80 -13.42 -14.75
CA ARG A 897 -5.96 -14.66 -13.97
C ARG A 897 -7.43 -15.08 -13.92
N GLU A 898 -8.33 -14.15 -13.63
CA GLU A 898 -9.78 -14.39 -13.62
C GLU A 898 -10.30 -14.79 -15.02
N ALA A 899 -9.93 -14.06 -16.06
CA ALA A 899 -10.36 -14.35 -17.44
C ALA A 899 -9.88 -15.73 -17.91
N ASN A 900 -8.63 -16.08 -17.61
CA ASN A 900 -8.05 -17.38 -17.92
C ASN A 900 -8.80 -18.51 -17.21
N LEU A 901 -9.15 -18.31 -15.94
CA LEU A 901 -9.95 -19.28 -15.18
C LEU A 901 -11.32 -19.50 -15.83
N ARG A 902 -12.00 -18.42 -16.22
CA ARG A 902 -13.32 -18.49 -16.88
C ARG A 902 -13.26 -19.26 -18.20
N ILE A 903 -12.21 -19.06 -18.99
CA ILE A 903 -11.98 -19.81 -20.24
C ILE A 903 -11.79 -21.29 -19.93
N ARG A 904 -10.98 -21.63 -18.92
CA ARG A 904 -10.75 -23.04 -18.53
C ARG A 904 -12.00 -23.72 -17.99
N PHE A 905 -12.85 -23.02 -17.26
CA PHE A 905 -14.12 -23.60 -16.81
C PHE A 905 -15.08 -23.91 -17.97
N GLN A 906 -15.03 -23.20 -19.10
CA GLN A 906 -15.80 -23.60 -20.28
C GLN A 906 -15.36 -24.95 -20.84
N GLU A 907 -14.08 -25.31 -20.67
CA GLU A 907 -13.51 -26.59 -21.14
C GLU A 907 -13.77 -27.73 -20.15
N TYR A 908 -13.62 -27.48 -18.85
CA TYR A 908 -13.52 -28.53 -17.82
C TYR A 908 -14.78 -28.73 -16.97
N LEU A 909 -15.68 -27.74 -16.89
CA LEU A 909 -16.91 -27.85 -16.11
C LEU A 909 -17.91 -28.79 -16.81
N PRO A 910 -18.56 -29.72 -16.09
CA PRO A 910 -19.62 -30.56 -16.65
C PRO A 910 -20.78 -29.75 -17.23
N PHE A 911 -21.38 -30.27 -18.30
CA PHE A 911 -22.55 -29.65 -18.94
C PHE A 911 -23.73 -29.56 -17.96
N GLY A 912 -24.40 -28.41 -17.95
CA GLY A 912 -25.55 -28.15 -17.09
C GLY A 912 -25.21 -27.65 -15.69
N LEU A 913 -23.92 -27.56 -15.32
CA LEU A 913 -23.49 -26.89 -14.11
C LEU A 913 -23.20 -25.41 -14.37
N GLU A 914 -23.51 -24.59 -13.37
CA GLU A 914 -23.21 -23.17 -13.27
C GLU A 914 -22.09 -23.00 -12.24
N TYR A 915 -21.12 -22.14 -12.54
CA TYR A 915 -20.07 -21.79 -11.58
C TYR A 915 -20.23 -20.34 -11.12
N GLY A 916 -19.84 -20.08 -9.88
CA GLY A 916 -19.65 -18.71 -9.39
C GLY A 916 -18.34 -18.55 -8.65
N LEU A 917 -17.67 -17.43 -8.90
CA LEU A 917 -16.44 -17.03 -8.22
C LEU A 917 -16.84 -16.16 -7.02
N ILE A 918 -16.55 -16.63 -5.81
CA ILE A 918 -16.87 -15.94 -4.55
C ILE A 918 -15.55 -15.48 -3.94
N TYR A 919 -15.32 -14.17 -3.90
CA TYR A 919 -14.11 -13.62 -3.32
C TYR A 919 -14.25 -13.48 -1.80
N VAL A 920 -13.33 -14.10 -1.06
CA VAL A 920 -13.23 -13.99 0.40
C VAL A 920 -12.13 -12.98 0.69
N ASN A 921 -12.50 -11.81 1.21
CA ASN A 921 -11.56 -10.76 1.64
C ASN A 921 -11.67 -10.53 3.14
#